data_AF-A0A6B3LT46-F1
#
_entry.id   AF-A0A6B3LT46-F1
#
_cell.length_a   1.000
_cell.length_b   1.000
_cell.length_c   1.000
_cell.angle_alpha   90.00
_cell.angle_beta   90.00
_cell.angle_gamma   90.00
#
_symmetry.space_group_name_H-M   'P 1'
#
loop_
_entity.id
_entity.type
_entity.pdbx_description
1 polymer ?
#
loop_
_entity_poly.entity_id
_entity_poly.type
_entity_poly.pdbx_seq_one_letter_code
_entity_poly.pdbx_strand_id
1 'polypeptide(L)'
;MRYDHMGRLLETKQQTGSGPEVVLSSLEYNALGQLVDKKLHSRQVSMAEEQRTYLQSVDMRYNIRGWLTSINNGTLTVDARNNEAGDLFGLELGYNQKPELGLSAGQFNGNISEMRWTTASDRVQRGYGYGYDKANRLTSGLYRAKGAAGGWHAETGNYDVKGLSYDGNGNIRSLERYGLTEGNANDKSSFTQASFGRVDSLSYFYQGNRLVGVDDASPAAGPAGDFRDNGRKYSASVPEYHYDVNGNMTRDENKGITVTYNPLNLVERVDVAGKGYLAYTYAADGRKLRKQVYELAEGAAEPKLKATTDYVGQFVHQQDTLFAHTAEGRVLLDGNQWRYEYHLKDHLGNLRVAFAEPDTSLYLATMEENRRAEEENTFAGFVAPGKPDVRVGVVAALDHTHKTAHAPDTQPKAVRLNAGQGTTARPGLLLKVMPGDKVTARVHAKYVDLRRSSLDASVLMAALLGTASGYTVMPDGTGATLIKNSAGTTLATLGGSQSGGAPTASLSYYVLDEKKVPVPGAMGYASVTTAAAVTDQASLLAPHQVLEVSVPAMAKAGYVLIELAHEAPENVDIYFDDLSVEHQQGIMVQENHYDPWGLNLAGLEQQQTPDHLFQYNGKEKQTELGLNWMDYGARMYDAQLGRWHVVDPLADQMRRHSPYNYAFDNPIRFIDPDGMAPDDYFNRNGQYLGSDEATSDIVRVVDQKVWDENKQVSDKGVESIDNKKGVEISNKASQANLTDQASLAIYEHYNPTDLKLTKGDSDKGGMTFQYQRANGETSEEIAVNIDANKRTEISDHSNEIRSLFSHEERHYDDYKAAGIDAYHSLSKDFKEQRGYIKQMSDSTFLKTRSSFQKSIIKSAIEHNVILPLKTRSAL
;
A
#
# COMPACT_ATOMS: atom_id res chain seq x y z
N MET A 1 -4.65 -21.69 4.40
CA MET A 1 -5.14 -20.74 5.41
C MET A 1 -5.55 -21.50 6.67
N ARG A 2 -5.45 -20.89 7.84
CA ARG A 2 -5.88 -21.44 9.13
C ARG A 2 -6.88 -20.49 9.78
N TYR A 3 -7.87 -21.02 10.49
CA TYR A 3 -8.93 -20.24 11.14
C TYR A 3 -9.10 -20.66 12.60
N ASP A 4 -9.71 -19.80 13.41
CA ASP A 4 -10.11 -20.15 14.77
C ASP A 4 -11.51 -20.81 14.83
N HIS A 5 -11.94 -21.17 16.04
CA HIS A 5 -13.24 -21.79 16.29
C HIS A 5 -14.45 -20.91 15.94
N MET A 6 -14.26 -19.59 15.74
CA MET A 6 -15.29 -18.64 15.31
C MET A 6 -15.23 -18.37 13.80
N GLY A 7 -14.34 -19.04 13.05
CA GLY A 7 -14.16 -18.86 11.61
C GLY A 7 -13.33 -17.65 11.21
N ARG A 8 -12.62 -17.01 12.15
CA ARG A 8 -11.74 -15.85 11.86
C ARG A 8 -10.39 -16.35 11.34
N LEU A 9 -9.86 -15.72 10.30
CA LEU A 9 -8.58 -16.09 9.66
C LEU A 9 -7.42 -15.86 10.62
N LEU A 10 -6.66 -16.90 10.98
CA LEU A 10 -5.49 -16.79 11.84
C LEU A 10 -4.17 -16.77 11.09
N GLU A 11 -4.09 -17.42 9.92
CA GLU A 11 -2.82 -17.53 9.19
C GLU A 11 -3.04 -17.74 7.70
N THR A 12 -2.23 -17.06 6.89
CA THR A 12 -2.14 -17.25 5.44
C THR A 12 -0.72 -17.68 5.07
N LYS A 13 -0.60 -18.80 4.37
CA LYS A 13 0.64 -19.29 3.76
C LYS A 13 0.48 -19.28 2.25
N GLN A 14 1.54 -18.98 1.53
CA GLN A 14 1.55 -18.95 0.06
C GLN A 14 2.84 -19.55 -0.48
N GLN A 15 2.71 -20.33 -1.55
CA GLN A 15 3.82 -20.78 -2.38
C GLN A 15 3.57 -20.30 -3.81
N THR A 16 4.56 -19.67 -4.43
CA THR A 16 4.44 -19.14 -5.80
C THR A 16 5.42 -19.87 -6.72
N GLY A 17 4.90 -20.48 -7.79
CA GLY A 17 5.69 -21.32 -8.70
C GLY A 17 6.39 -22.46 -7.95
N SER A 18 7.68 -22.65 -8.23
CA SER A 18 8.55 -23.60 -7.52
C SER A 18 9.31 -22.98 -6.34
N GLY A 19 8.97 -21.75 -5.94
CA GLY A 19 9.61 -21.06 -4.83
C GLY A 19 9.30 -21.69 -3.47
N PRO A 20 10.03 -21.30 -2.40
CA PRO A 20 9.71 -21.73 -1.05
C PRO A 20 8.33 -21.19 -0.61
N GLU A 21 7.64 -21.97 0.22
CA GLU A 21 6.44 -21.49 0.90
C GLU A 21 6.81 -20.39 1.90
N VAL A 22 5.95 -19.38 2.03
CA VAL A 22 6.08 -18.27 2.98
C VAL A 22 4.79 -18.11 3.79
N VAL A 23 4.91 -17.69 5.05
CA VAL A 23 3.77 -17.16 5.81
C VAL A 23 3.57 -15.72 5.35
N LEU A 24 2.44 -15.44 4.67
CA LEU A 24 2.08 -14.07 4.29
C LEU A 24 1.67 -13.26 5.52
N SER A 25 0.76 -13.82 6.33
CA SER A 25 0.24 -13.17 7.54
C SER A 25 -0.09 -14.17 8.64
N SER A 26 0.10 -13.73 9.89
CA SER A 26 -0.46 -14.33 11.11
C SER A 26 -1.27 -13.28 11.85
N LEU A 27 -2.50 -13.59 12.24
CA LEU A 27 -3.49 -12.63 12.71
C LEU A 27 -3.99 -12.98 14.11
N GLU A 28 -4.05 -11.98 14.99
CA GLU A 28 -4.59 -12.11 16.34
C GLU A 28 -5.78 -11.18 16.56
N TYR A 29 -6.80 -11.66 17.28
CA TYR A 29 -8.04 -10.92 17.52
C TYR A 29 -8.33 -10.77 19.00
N ASN A 30 -8.94 -9.65 19.38
CA ASN A 30 -9.48 -9.49 20.72
C ASN A 30 -10.78 -10.29 20.92
N ALA A 31 -11.31 -10.25 22.15
CA ALA A 31 -12.55 -10.92 22.52
C ALA A 31 -13.80 -10.41 21.76
N LEU A 32 -13.73 -9.24 21.14
CA LEU A 32 -14.80 -8.65 20.32
C LEU A 32 -14.66 -8.99 18.83
N GLY A 33 -13.64 -9.75 18.42
CA GLY A 33 -13.42 -10.09 17.01
C GLY A 33 -12.69 -9.04 16.19
N GLN A 34 -12.09 -8.04 16.83
CA GLN A 34 -11.30 -7.02 16.15
C GLN A 34 -9.86 -7.48 16.03
N LEU A 35 -9.26 -7.30 14.85
CA LEU A 35 -7.85 -7.60 14.59
C LEU A 35 -6.98 -6.68 15.44
N VAL A 36 -6.10 -7.23 16.28
CA VAL A 36 -5.23 -6.46 17.18
C VAL A 36 -3.74 -6.58 16.86
N ASP A 37 -3.35 -7.64 16.16
CA ASP A 37 -1.97 -7.84 15.69
C ASP A 37 -2.01 -8.59 14.35
N LYS A 38 -1.20 -8.11 13.40
CA LYS A 38 -0.98 -8.72 12.09
C LYS A 38 0.53 -8.81 11.84
N LYS A 39 1.06 -10.02 11.91
CA LYS A 39 2.47 -10.35 11.67
C LYS A 39 2.66 -10.69 10.20
N LEU A 40 3.58 -10.02 9.52
CA LEU A 40 3.78 -10.10 8.08
C LEU A 40 5.13 -10.71 7.73
N HIS A 41 5.09 -11.63 6.76
CA HIS A 41 6.24 -12.33 6.19
C HIS A 41 7.04 -13.20 7.16
N SER A 42 7.06 -14.53 6.93
CA SER A 42 8.07 -15.41 7.54
C SER A 42 8.39 -16.61 6.64
N ARG A 43 9.69 -16.92 6.47
CA ARG A 43 10.16 -18.16 5.83
C ARG A 43 10.16 -19.37 6.77
N GLN A 44 9.94 -19.17 8.07
CA GLN A 44 10.03 -20.21 9.10
C GLN A 44 8.72 -21.01 9.21
N VAL A 45 8.22 -21.49 8.08
CA VAL A 45 6.86 -22.06 7.95
C VAL A 45 6.67 -23.33 8.78
N SER A 46 7.75 -24.06 9.07
CA SER A 46 7.78 -25.29 9.87
C SER A 46 7.92 -25.06 11.38
N MET A 47 8.26 -23.84 11.81
CA MET A 47 8.36 -23.50 13.23
C MET A 47 6.97 -23.22 13.82
N ALA A 48 6.84 -23.43 15.14
CA ALA A 48 5.66 -22.99 15.88
C ALA A 48 5.52 -21.46 15.77
N GLU A 49 4.29 -20.95 15.73
CA GLU A 49 3.99 -19.52 15.49
C GLU A 49 4.75 -18.59 16.46
N GLU A 50 4.82 -18.97 17.73
CA GLU A 50 5.50 -18.26 18.82
C GLU A 50 7.02 -18.14 18.64
N GLN A 51 7.61 -19.00 17.80
CA GLN A 51 9.05 -19.06 17.56
C GLN A 51 9.47 -18.39 16.25
N ARG A 52 8.50 -17.96 15.43
CA ARG A 52 8.79 -17.37 14.13
C ARG A 52 9.21 -15.92 14.27
N THR A 53 10.16 -15.53 13.45
CA THR A 53 10.48 -14.13 13.19
C THR A 53 9.66 -13.63 12.00
N TYR A 54 9.13 -12.42 12.13
CA TYR A 54 8.39 -11.72 11.08
C TYR A 54 9.13 -10.45 10.67
N LEU A 55 8.97 -10.00 9.43
CA LEU A 55 9.60 -8.75 8.98
C LEU A 55 8.92 -7.53 9.57
N GLN A 56 7.60 -7.57 9.69
CA GLN A 56 6.79 -6.52 10.29
C GLN A 56 5.71 -7.14 11.17
N SER A 57 5.30 -6.41 12.18
CA SER A 57 4.10 -6.66 12.95
C SER A 57 3.29 -5.36 12.96
N VAL A 58 1.97 -5.51 12.93
CA VAL A 58 1.04 -4.40 12.71
C VAL A 58 0.00 -4.46 13.81
N ASP A 59 0.28 -3.72 14.87
CA ASP A 59 -0.56 -3.57 16.03
C ASP A 59 -1.76 -2.67 15.72
N MET A 60 -2.97 -3.11 16.03
CA MET A 60 -4.17 -2.29 15.84
C MET A 60 -4.87 -2.09 17.18
N ARG A 61 -5.33 -0.86 17.45
CA ARG A 61 -6.06 -0.51 18.66
C ARG A 61 -7.34 0.25 18.34
N TYR A 62 -8.36 0.06 19.17
CA TYR A 62 -9.70 0.62 18.95
C TYR A 62 -10.22 1.27 20.22
N ASN A 63 -11.14 2.23 20.03
CA ASN A 63 -11.95 2.73 21.14
C ASN A 63 -13.15 1.81 21.43
N ILE A 64 -13.89 2.11 22.50
CA ILE A 64 -15.07 1.34 22.93
C ILE A 64 -16.22 1.30 21.90
N ARG A 65 -16.19 2.17 20.89
CA ARG A 65 -17.18 2.21 19.78
C ARG A 65 -16.72 1.40 18.57
N GLY A 66 -15.55 0.76 18.66
CA GLY A 66 -14.96 -0.02 17.59
C GLY A 66 -14.20 0.80 16.54
N TRP A 67 -14.01 2.11 16.74
CA TRP A 67 -13.24 2.93 15.80
C TRP A 67 -11.75 2.74 16.03
N LEU A 68 -10.99 2.60 14.92
CA LEU A 68 -9.55 2.48 14.95
C LEU A 68 -8.91 3.73 15.54
N THR A 69 -8.05 3.58 16.53
CA THR A 69 -7.31 4.68 17.18
C THR A 69 -5.83 4.66 16.86
N SER A 70 -5.26 3.50 16.58
CA SER A 70 -3.86 3.40 16.14
C SER A 70 -3.59 2.19 15.25
N ILE A 71 -2.63 2.35 14.36
CA ILE A 71 -1.87 1.30 13.68
C ILE A 71 -0.43 1.48 14.17
N ASN A 72 0.14 0.48 14.84
CA ASN A 72 1.30 0.63 15.70
C ASN A 72 1.07 1.83 16.63
N ASN A 73 2.04 2.73 16.73
CA ASN A 73 1.81 4.07 17.26
C ASN A 73 2.44 5.14 16.38
N GLY A 74 2.01 6.38 16.61
CA GLY A 74 2.43 7.52 15.81
C GLY A 74 3.90 7.88 15.97
N THR A 75 4.66 7.25 16.88
CA THR A 75 6.07 7.54 17.19
C THR A 75 7.04 6.40 16.85
N LEU A 76 6.54 5.23 16.45
CA LEU A 76 7.31 4.00 16.22
C LEU A 76 8.18 3.58 17.42
N THR A 77 7.69 3.82 18.64
CA THR A 77 8.40 3.50 19.89
C THR A 77 7.71 2.36 20.61
N VAL A 78 8.44 1.46 21.26
CA VAL A 78 7.82 0.38 22.04
C VAL A 78 6.99 0.93 23.19
N ASP A 79 5.69 0.63 23.21
CA ASP A 79 4.72 0.95 24.27
C ASP A 79 3.54 -0.04 24.29
N ALA A 80 2.41 0.31 24.91
CA ALA A 80 1.22 -0.57 24.95
C ALA A 80 0.47 -0.68 23.61
N ARG A 81 0.76 0.21 22.65
CA ARG A 81 0.13 0.29 21.33
C ARG A 81 1.05 -0.22 20.22
N ASN A 82 2.36 -0.30 20.48
CA ASN A 82 3.36 -0.93 19.63
C ASN A 82 4.28 -1.81 20.49
N ASN A 83 4.27 -3.12 20.29
CA ASN A 83 5.10 -4.05 21.05
C ASN A 83 6.53 -4.24 20.49
N GLU A 84 6.90 -3.60 19.36
CA GLU A 84 8.23 -3.69 18.74
C GLU A 84 8.88 -2.35 18.31
N ALA A 85 10.19 -2.40 18.04
CA ALA A 85 11.00 -1.25 17.62
C ALA A 85 11.30 -1.23 16.10
N GLY A 86 10.79 -2.21 15.35
CA GLY A 86 11.16 -2.49 13.96
C GLY A 86 10.18 -1.99 12.90
N ASP A 87 9.10 -1.32 13.30
CA ASP A 87 8.03 -0.93 12.37
C ASP A 87 8.46 0.13 11.37
N LEU A 88 7.99 -0.03 10.14
CA LEU A 88 8.23 0.89 9.04
C LEU A 88 7.20 2.02 8.97
N PHE A 89 6.00 1.81 9.54
CA PHE A 89 4.90 2.77 9.50
C PHE A 89 4.06 2.71 10.77
N GLY A 90 3.55 3.87 11.19
CA GLY A 90 2.68 3.99 12.36
C GLY A 90 1.74 5.19 12.22
N LEU A 91 0.54 5.04 12.78
CA LEU A 91 -0.60 5.94 12.62
C LEU A 91 -1.37 6.07 13.94
N GLU A 92 -1.81 7.27 14.27
CA GLU A 92 -2.78 7.54 15.32
C GLU A 92 -3.91 8.43 14.81
N LEU A 93 -5.14 8.08 15.19
CA LEU A 93 -6.36 8.79 14.84
C LEU A 93 -7.03 9.36 16.10
N GLY A 94 -7.26 10.67 16.08
CA GLY A 94 -8.02 11.38 17.09
C GLY A 94 -9.49 11.54 16.68
N TYR A 95 -10.40 11.44 17.64
CA TYR A 95 -11.83 11.68 17.44
C TYR A 95 -12.30 12.76 18.41
N ASN A 96 -12.86 12.37 19.55
CA ASN A 96 -13.48 13.25 20.53
C ASN A 96 -12.51 13.75 21.60
N GLN A 97 -11.28 13.25 21.61
CA GLN A 97 -10.23 13.69 22.52
C GLN A 97 -9.78 15.11 22.16
N LYS A 98 -9.16 15.81 23.11
CA LYS A 98 -8.47 17.07 22.81
C LYS A 98 -7.35 16.77 21.79
N PRO A 99 -7.38 17.32 20.58
CA PRO A 99 -6.37 17.04 19.56
C PRO A 99 -4.97 17.47 20.01
N GLU A 100 -3.95 16.65 19.77
CA GLU A 100 -2.57 16.95 20.14
C GLU A 100 -1.96 18.02 19.24
N LEU A 101 -2.33 18.05 17.94
CA LEU A 101 -1.85 19.06 17.00
C LEU A 101 -2.33 20.47 17.37
N GLY A 102 -3.46 20.58 18.06
CA GLY A 102 -4.09 21.86 18.40
C GLY A 102 -4.64 22.64 17.19
N LEU A 103 -4.84 21.96 16.05
CA LEU A 103 -5.32 22.55 14.79
C LEU A 103 -6.81 22.29 14.52
N SER A 104 -7.42 21.41 15.29
CA SER A 104 -8.81 20.98 15.12
C SER A 104 -9.53 20.86 16.45
N ALA A 105 -10.85 20.66 16.38
CA ALA A 105 -11.68 20.37 17.54
C ALA A 105 -12.08 18.89 17.55
N GLY A 106 -12.25 18.35 18.76
CA GLY A 106 -12.72 16.97 18.93
C GLY A 106 -14.10 16.74 18.28
N GLN A 107 -14.23 15.61 17.59
CA GLN A 107 -15.40 15.18 16.84
C GLN A 107 -16.11 14.01 17.56
N PHE A 108 -17.42 14.13 17.78
CA PHE A 108 -18.22 13.14 18.54
C PHE A 108 -19.10 12.22 17.67
N ASN A 109 -19.18 12.54 16.38
CA ASN A 109 -20.04 11.93 15.37
C ASN A 109 -19.34 10.86 14.51
N GLY A 110 -18.09 10.51 14.84
CA GLY A 110 -17.27 9.55 14.09
C GLY A 110 -16.39 10.17 13.02
N ASN A 111 -16.39 11.50 12.86
CA ASN A 111 -15.36 12.16 12.07
C ASN A 111 -14.01 12.10 12.81
N ILE A 112 -12.92 12.06 12.05
CA ILE A 112 -11.56 12.08 12.58
C ILE A 112 -11.18 13.54 12.80
N SER A 113 -10.80 13.92 14.02
CA SER A 113 -10.35 15.28 14.32
C SER A 113 -8.91 15.50 13.87
N GLU A 114 -8.05 14.50 14.02
CA GLU A 114 -6.65 14.57 13.62
C GLU A 114 -6.13 13.19 13.24
N MET A 115 -5.14 13.17 12.36
CA MET A 115 -4.36 12.00 11.98
C MET A 115 -2.89 12.34 12.18
N ARG A 116 -2.13 11.43 12.81
CA ARG A 116 -0.69 11.58 13.05
C ARG A 116 0.03 10.32 12.60
N TRP A 117 1.13 10.46 11.88
CA TRP A 117 1.86 9.30 11.36
C TRP A 117 3.37 9.52 11.34
N THR A 118 4.10 8.42 11.30
CA THR A 118 5.55 8.38 11.15
C THR A 118 5.93 7.20 10.27
N THR A 119 6.98 7.36 9.46
CA THR A 119 7.63 6.30 8.71
C THR A 119 9.07 6.11 9.18
N ALA A 120 9.61 4.91 9.03
CA ALA A 120 10.99 4.62 9.44
C ALA A 120 12.04 5.31 8.56
N SER A 121 11.64 5.83 7.39
CA SER A 121 12.53 6.48 6.42
C SER A 121 13.25 7.70 7.00
N ASP A 122 12.53 8.57 7.71
CA ASP A 122 13.09 9.77 8.35
C ASP A 122 12.71 9.94 9.82
N ARG A 123 11.78 9.11 10.33
CA ARG A 123 11.26 9.15 11.70
C ARG A 123 10.73 10.53 12.13
N VAL A 124 10.30 11.36 11.19
CA VAL A 124 9.65 12.63 11.49
C VAL A 124 8.16 12.39 11.67
N GLN A 125 7.66 12.69 12.86
CA GLN A 125 6.23 12.60 13.15
C GLN A 125 5.48 13.75 12.48
N ARG A 126 4.49 13.42 11.66
CA ARG A 126 3.67 14.33 10.86
C ARG A 126 2.20 14.18 11.20
N GLY A 127 1.38 15.15 10.84
CA GLY A 127 -0.05 15.05 11.10
C GLY A 127 -0.89 16.07 10.35
N TYR A 128 -2.19 15.75 10.24
CA TYR A 128 -3.25 16.62 9.78
C TYR A 128 -4.28 16.86 10.88
N GLY A 129 -4.68 18.11 11.07
CA GLY A 129 -5.89 18.47 11.82
C GLY A 129 -7.04 18.79 10.87
N TYR A 130 -8.19 18.14 11.05
CA TYR A 130 -9.33 18.25 10.14
C TYR A 130 -10.44 19.16 10.66
N GLY A 131 -11.02 19.93 9.74
CA GLY A 131 -12.19 20.77 9.97
C GLY A 131 -13.36 20.29 9.12
N TYR A 132 -14.58 20.45 9.63
CA TYR A 132 -15.80 20.06 8.96
C TYR A 132 -16.87 21.15 9.07
N ASP A 133 -17.74 21.22 8.06
CA ASP A 133 -18.97 21.99 8.17
C ASP A 133 -20.06 21.21 8.94
N LYS A 134 -21.22 21.85 9.14
CA LYS A 134 -22.34 21.23 9.86
C LYS A 134 -22.99 20.06 9.13
N ALA A 135 -22.70 19.88 7.84
CA ALA A 135 -23.14 18.74 7.03
C ALA A 135 -22.09 17.61 7.01
N ASN A 136 -21.03 17.70 7.83
CA ASN A 136 -19.91 16.76 7.92
C ASN A 136 -19.03 16.70 6.67
N ARG A 137 -19.02 17.74 5.85
CA ARG A 137 -18.12 17.86 4.69
C ARG A 137 -16.81 18.50 5.11
N LEU A 138 -15.70 18.06 4.53
CA LEU A 138 -14.36 18.50 4.87
C LEU A 138 -14.17 19.99 4.49
N THR A 139 -13.76 20.83 5.43
CA THR A 139 -13.45 22.25 5.14
C THR A 139 -11.96 22.56 5.16
N SER A 140 -11.18 21.71 5.84
CA SER A 140 -9.72 21.86 5.93
C SER A 140 -9.04 20.58 6.41
N GLY A 141 -7.82 20.35 5.94
CA GLY A 141 -6.80 19.49 6.55
C GLY A 141 -5.51 20.31 6.72
N LEU A 142 -5.18 20.67 7.96
CA LEU A 142 -4.02 21.51 8.27
C LEU A 142 -2.82 20.64 8.68
N TYR A 143 -1.70 20.78 7.98
CA TYR A 143 -0.54 19.92 8.06
C TYR A 143 0.53 20.45 9.01
N ARG A 144 1.08 19.62 9.90
CA ARG A 144 2.25 19.96 10.74
C ARG A 144 3.18 18.77 10.89
N ALA A 145 4.44 19.07 11.17
CA ALA A 145 5.42 18.11 11.68
C ALA A 145 5.86 18.47 13.10
N LYS A 146 6.34 17.45 13.83
CA LYS A 146 6.91 17.60 15.15
C LYS A 146 8.36 18.06 15.03
N GLY A 147 8.68 19.20 15.63
CA GLY A 147 10.04 19.74 15.65
C GLY A 147 10.94 18.99 16.65
N ALA A 148 12.26 19.20 16.53
CA ALA A 148 13.25 18.56 17.41
C ALA A 148 13.04 18.84 18.91
N ALA A 149 12.44 19.98 19.26
CA ALA A 149 12.09 20.34 20.64
C ALA A 149 10.75 19.71 21.13
N GLY A 150 10.12 18.86 20.33
CA GLY A 150 8.91 18.10 20.68
C GLY A 150 7.57 18.79 20.38
N GLY A 151 7.55 20.04 19.92
CA GLY A 151 6.33 20.80 19.58
C GLY A 151 5.89 20.66 18.11
N TRP A 152 4.59 20.83 17.85
CA TRP A 152 3.96 20.75 16.52
C TRP A 152 4.05 22.07 15.74
N HIS A 153 5.29 22.46 15.41
CA HIS A 153 5.57 23.75 14.77
C HIS A 153 6.45 23.63 13.50
N ALA A 154 6.98 22.44 13.21
CA ALA A 154 7.80 22.20 12.03
C ALA A 154 6.93 22.00 10.78
N GLU A 155 7.51 22.26 9.60
CA GLU A 155 6.86 22.10 8.28
C GLU A 155 5.47 22.77 8.19
N THR A 156 5.30 23.88 8.92
CA THR A 156 4.01 24.53 9.08
C THR A 156 3.45 25.00 7.75
N GLY A 157 2.31 24.43 7.36
CA GLY A 157 1.57 24.85 6.17
C GLY A 157 2.09 24.28 4.86
N ASN A 158 3.11 23.40 4.89
CA ASN A 158 3.73 22.87 3.67
C ASN A 158 2.74 22.12 2.77
N TYR A 159 1.74 21.46 3.35
CA TYR A 159 0.72 20.68 2.63
C TYR A 159 -0.71 20.95 3.13
N ASP A 160 -0.97 22.17 3.63
CA ASP A 160 -2.33 22.54 4.05
C ASP A 160 -3.31 22.41 2.86
N VAL A 161 -4.46 21.77 3.12
CA VAL A 161 -5.64 21.85 2.27
C VAL A 161 -6.70 22.64 3.03
N LYS A 162 -7.18 23.75 2.46
CA LYS A 162 -8.12 24.64 3.15
C LYS A 162 -8.97 25.41 2.14
N GLY A 163 -9.80 26.31 2.64
CA GLY A 163 -10.68 27.11 1.78
C GLY A 163 -11.72 26.27 1.03
N LEU A 164 -11.95 25.03 1.47
CA LEU A 164 -12.97 24.16 0.90
C LEU A 164 -14.36 24.73 1.22
N SER A 165 -15.12 25.03 0.19
CA SER A 165 -16.52 25.44 0.30
C SER A 165 -17.36 24.68 -0.71
N TYR A 166 -18.66 24.60 -0.45
CA TYR A 166 -19.58 23.77 -1.23
C TYR A 166 -20.86 24.52 -1.55
N ASP A 167 -21.52 24.14 -2.65
CA ASP A 167 -22.91 24.49 -2.86
C ASP A 167 -23.87 23.58 -2.04
N GLY A 168 -25.18 23.79 -2.22
CA GLY A 168 -26.21 23.01 -1.52
C GLY A 168 -26.28 21.53 -1.92
N ASN A 169 -25.75 21.16 -3.09
CA ASN A 169 -25.71 19.80 -3.60
C ASN A 169 -24.37 19.10 -3.31
N GLY A 170 -23.42 19.77 -2.64
CA GLY A 170 -22.09 19.22 -2.39
C GLY A 170 -21.09 19.40 -3.53
N ASN A 171 -21.35 20.29 -4.50
CA ASN A 171 -20.30 20.64 -5.46
C ASN A 171 -19.26 21.54 -4.78
N ILE A 172 -17.98 21.16 -4.84
CA ILE A 172 -16.84 21.99 -4.40
C ILE A 172 -16.89 23.32 -5.15
N ARG A 173 -16.86 24.45 -4.45
CA ARG A 173 -16.84 25.81 -5.03
C ARG A 173 -15.46 26.44 -5.00
N SER A 174 -14.67 26.12 -3.99
CA SER A 174 -13.32 26.64 -3.82
C SER A 174 -12.44 25.60 -3.14
N LEU A 175 -11.15 25.63 -3.45
CA LEU A 175 -10.14 24.77 -2.85
C LEU A 175 -8.79 25.50 -2.88
N GLU A 176 -8.12 25.59 -1.73
CA GLU A 176 -6.71 26.00 -1.65
C GLU A 176 -5.86 24.80 -1.24
N ARG A 177 -4.78 24.56 -1.99
CA ARG A 177 -3.80 23.51 -1.74
C ARG A 177 -2.41 24.12 -1.60
N TYR A 178 -1.66 23.64 -0.63
CA TYR A 178 -0.27 24.00 -0.40
C TYR A 178 0.62 22.79 -0.71
N GLY A 179 1.83 23.06 -1.17
CA GLY A 179 2.76 22.03 -1.60
C GLY A 179 4.12 22.60 -1.95
N LEU A 180 4.95 21.74 -2.53
CA LEU A 180 6.27 22.10 -3.03
C LEU A 180 6.14 23.03 -4.25
N THR A 181 6.56 24.28 -4.13
CA THR A 181 6.51 25.28 -5.21
C THR A 181 7.82 25.36 -5.98
N GLU A 182 8.95 25.13 -5.32
CA GLU A 182 10.29 25.08 -5.93
C GLU A 182 11.10 23.97 -5.28
N GLY A 183 11.95 23.29 -6.06
CA GLY A 183 12.73 22.14 -5.60
C GLY A 183 12.39 20.89 -6.41
N ASN A 184 13.05 19.77 -6.10
CA ASN A 184 12.74 18.49 -6.74
C ASN A 184 11.91 17.67 -5.75
N ALA A 185 10.72 17.24 -6.19
CA ALA A 185 9.79 16.42 -5.40
C ALA A 185 10.39 15.08 -4.94
N ASN A 186 11.46 14.64 -5.57
CA ASN A 186 12.12 13.39 -5.22
C ASN A 186 13.38 13.63 -4.37
N ASP A 187 13.88 14.87 -4.27
CA ASP A 187 15.13 15.17 -3.53
C ASP A 187 14.89 15.74 -2.12
N LYS A 188 14.87 14.85 -1.13
CA LYS A 188 14.77 15.17 0.31
C LYS A 188 16.05 15.79 0.92
N SER A 189 17.16 15.85 0.18
CA SER A 189 18.43 16.43 0.67
C SER A 189 18.47 17.93 0.43
N SER A 190 17.91 18.39 -0.69
CA SER A 190 17.77 19.81 -1.01
C SER A 190 16.57 20.49 -0.35
N PHE A 191 16.01 19.95 0.73
CA PHE A 191 14.92 20.59 1.48
C PHE A 191 15.31 21.96 2.08
N THR A 192 16.61 22.29 2.09
CA THR A 192 17.14 23.64 2.38
C THR A 192 17.02 24.62 1.20
N GLN A 193 16.78 24.12 -0.01
CA GLN A 193 16.47 24.87 -1.24
C GLN A 193 15.02 24.63 -1.73
N ALA A 194 14.26 23.76 -1.06
CA ALA A 194 12.86 23.52 -1.34
C ALA A 194 12.02 24.66 -0.75
N SER A 195 11.15 25.24 -1.58
CA SER A 195 10.20 26.25 -1.15
C SER A 195 8.80 25.63 -1.14
N PHE A 196 8.08 25.86 -0.05
CA PHE A 196 6.69 25.44 0.11
C PHE A 196 5.78 26.65 0.12
N GLY A 197 4.61 26.51 -0.50
CA GLY A 197 3.67 27.60 -0.65
C GLY A 197 2.34 27.12 -1.20
N ARG A 198 1.46 28.08 -1.49
CA ARG A 198 0.18 27.79 -2.15
C ARG A 198 0.47 27.34 -3.59
N VAL A 199 0.05 26.14 -3.92
CA VAL A 199 0.18 25.54 -5.25
C VAL A 199 -1.13 25.70 -6.02
N ASP A 200 -2.28 25.53 -5.38
CA ASP A 200 -3.58 25.81 -6.00
C ASP A 200 -4.41 26.84 -5.21
N SER A 201 -5.16 27.66 -5.95
CA SER A 201 -6.20 28.54 -5.45
C SER A 201 -7.42 28.47 -6.39
N LEU A 202 -8.13 27.35 -6.33
CA LEU A 202 -9.13 26.97 -7.31
C LEU A 202 -10.51 27.57 -7.03
N SER A 203 -11.15 28.04 -8.09
CA SER A 203 -12.57 28.43 -8.12
C SER A 203 -13.31 27.61 -9.16
N TYR A 204 -14.38 26.95 -8.75
CA TYR A 204 -15.10 26.00 -9.59
C TYR A 204 -16.43 26.57 -10.09
N PHE A 205 -16.72 26.37 -11.37
CA PHE A 205 -17.92 26.86 -12.04
C PHE A 205 -18.76 25.71 -12.57
N TYR A 206 -20.08 25.78 -12.40
CA TYR A 206 -20.99 24.67 -12.73
C TYR A 206 -22.17 25.11 -13.59
N GLN A 207 -22.62 24.18 -14.44
CA GLN A 207 -23.95 24.17 -15.04
C GLN A 207 -24.75 22.99 -14.49
N GLY A 208 -25.61 23.26 -13.51
CA GLY A 208 -26.20 22.20 -12.68
C GLY A 208 -25.11 21.57 -11.82
N ASN A 209 -24.88 20.26 -11.95
CA ASN A 209 -23.82 19.53 -11.25
C ASN A 209 -22.58 19.25 -12.13
N ARG A 210 -22.63 19.63 -13.42
CA ARG A 210 -21.51 19.48 -14.36
C ARG A 210 -20.52 20.63 -14.20
N LEU A 211 -19.25 20.29 -13.98
CA LEU A 211 -18.16 21.26 -13.90
C LEU A 211 -17.93 21.84 -15.30
N VAL A 212 -17.95 23.16 -15.46
CA VAL A 212 -17.78 23.84 -16.77
C VAL A 212 -16.52 24.70 -16.84
N GLY A 213 -15.87 24.95 -15.72
CA GLY A 213 -14.59 25.65 -15.64
C GLY A 213 -13.98 25.60 -14.26
N VAL A 214 -12.65 25.71 -14.20
CA VAL A 214 -11.88 25.83 -12.96
C VAL A 214 -10.79 26.89 -13.19
N ASP A 215 -10.90 28.01 -12.48
CA ASP A 215 -9.85 29.03 -12.49
C ASP A 215 -8.87 28.76 -11.36
N ASP A 216 -7.57 28.87 -11.65
CA ASP A 216 -6.52 28.89 -10.63
C ASP A 216 -5.94 30.30 -10.47
N ALA A 217 -6.00 30.84 -9.24
CA ALA A 217 -5.39 32.12 -8.91
C ALA A 217 -3.97 32.00 -8.34
N SER A 218 -3.40 30.78 -8.30
CA SER A 218 -2.05 30.52 -7.82
C SER A 218 -0.99 30.80 -8.90
N PRO A 219 0.10 31.53 -8.58
CA PRO A 219 1.18 31.78 -9.53
C PRO A 219 2.23 30.66 -9.57
N ALA A 220 2.12 29.64 -8.70
CA ALA A 220 3.17 28.64 -8.54
C ALA A 220 3.11 27.57 -9.64
N ALA A 221 4.22 27.36 -10.34
CA ALA A 221 4.41 26.21 -11.24
C ALA A 221 5.39 25.24 -10.57
N GLY A 222 4.90 24.48 -9.58
CA GLY A 222 5.72 23.59 -8.76
C GLY A 222 5.69 22.13 -9.21
N PRO A 223 6.56 21.28 -8.66
CA PRO A 223 6.54 19.83 -8.88
C PRO A 223 5.42 19.10 -8.12
N ALA A 224 4.50 19.82 -7.47
CA ALA A 224 3.49 19.25 -6.56
C ALA A 224 2.43 18.37 -7.24
N GLY A 225 2.43 18.24 -8.58
CA GLY A 225 1.40 17.50 -9.30
C GLY A 225 0.02 18.11 -9.12
N ASP A 226 -0.04 19.43 -8.92
CA ASP A 226 -1.20 20.28 -8.71
C ASP A 226 -1.98 20.57 -10.01
N PHE A 227 -3.18 21.16 -9.87
CA PHE A 227 -4.00 21.57 -11.00
C PHE A 227 -3.30 22.70 -11.77
N ARG A 228 -3.47 22.73 -13.09
CA ARG A 228 -2.94 23.81 -13.94
C ARG A 228 -3.96 24.17 -15.00
N ASP A 229 -4.36 25.43 -15.01
CA ASP A 229 -5.25 26.00 -16.05
C ASP A 229 -4.52 26.23 -17.39
N ASN A 230 -3.18 26.14 -17.40
CA ASN A 230 -2.31 26.39 -18.55
C ASN A 230 -2.60 27.72 -19.24
N GLY A 231 -2.91 28.75 -18.44
CA GLY A 231 -3.20 30.11 -18.91
C GLY A 231 -4.62 30.30 -19.45
N ARG A 232 -5.51 29.31 -19.30
CA ARG A 232 -6.94 29.45 -19.58
C ARG A 232 -7.63 30.13 -18.41
N LYS A 233 -8.76 30.79 -18.71
CA LYS A 233 -9.69 31.31 -17.72
C LYS A 233 -11.11 31.05 -18.17
N TYR A 234 -11.93 30.63 -17.23
CA TYR A 234 -13.30 30.28 -17.50
C TYR A 234 -14.09 31.51 -17.93
N SER A 235 -14.83 31.35 -19.02
CA SER A 235 -15.90 32.24 -19.43
C SER A 235 -17.10 31.40 -19.84
N ALA A 236 -18.31 31.85 -19.52
CA ALA A 236 -19.53 31.14 -19.94
C ALA A 236 -19.65 30.99 -21.48
N SER A 237 -19.00 31.86 -22.25
CA SER A 237 -18.96 31.77 -23.72
C SER A 237 -17.92 30.76 -24.24
N VAL A 238 -16.97 30.35 -23.40
CA VAL A 238 -15.88 29.40 -23.73
C VAL A 238 -15.71 28.46 -22.53
N PRO A 239 -16.61 27.47 -22.33
CA PRO A 239 -16.44 26.47 -21.29
C PRO A 239 -15.15 25.66 -21.48
N GLU A 240 -14.55 25.23 -20.39
CA GLU A 240 -13.30 24.44 -20.39
C GLU A 240 -13.57 22.93 -20.32
N TYR A 241 -14.73 22.55 -19.80
CA TYR A 241 -15.14 21.16 -19.68
C TYR A 241 -16.39 20.93 -20.52
N HIS A 242 -16.38 19.84 -21.27
CA HIS A 242 -17.48 19.47 -22.16
C HIS A 242 -17.97 18.06 -21.85
N TYR A 243 -19.25 17.81 -22.13
CA TYR A 243 -19.90 16.54 -21.82
C TYR A 243 -20.73 16.05 -22.99
N ASP A 244 -20.85 14.73 -23.09
CA ASP A 244 -21.85 14.11 -23.94
C ASP A 244 -23.26 14.19 -23.33
N VAL A 245 -24.24 13.57 -24.01
CA VAL A 245 -25.64 13.53 -23.57
C VAL A 245 -25.87 12.65 -22.35
N ASN A 246 -24.97 11.69 -22.07
CA ASN A 246 -25.02 10.81 -20.90
C ASN A 246 -24.39 11.48 -19.67
N GLY A 247 -23.70 12.60 -19.85
CA GLY A 247 -23.04 13.34 -18.77
C GLY A 247 -21.60 12.90 -18.53
N ASN A 248 -20.97 12.21 -19.48
CA ASN A 248 -19.54 11.88 -19.41
C ASN A 248 -18.71 13.06 -19.89
N MET A 249 -17.65 13.42 -19.18
CA MET A 249 -16.74 14.49 -19.60
C MET A 249 -15.96 14.07 -20.85
N THR A 250 -16.22 14.71 -21.99
CA THR A 250 -15.57 14.40 -23.27
C THR A 250 -14.33 15.24 -23.54
N ARG A 251 -14.18 16.39 -22.87
CA ARG A 251 -13.00 17.25 -22.99
C ARG A 251 -12.72 17.95 -21.67
N ASP A 252 -11.44 18.07 -21.37
CA ASP A 252 -10.89 18.98 -20.37
C ASP A 252 -9.80 19.80 -21.07
N GLU A 253 -10.14 21.07 -21.29
CA GLU A 253 -9.25 22.01 -21.94
C GLU A 253 -8.01 22.28 -21.10
N ASN A 254 -8.11 22.33 -19.77
CA ASN A 254 -6.98 22.61 -18.88
C ASN A 254 -5.85 21.59 -19.04
N LYS A 255 -6.18 20.30 -19.07
CA LYS A 255 -5.21 19.22 -19.38
C LYS A 255 -4.94 19.01 -20.88
N GLY A 256 -5.73 19.63 -21.75
CA GLY A 256 -5.64 19.46 -23.20
C GLY A 256 -6.01 18.04 -23.64
N ILE A 257 -7.04 17.46 -23.02
CA ILE A 257 -7.46 16.09 -23.27
C ILE A 257 -8.83 15.99 -23.94
N THR A 258 -8.98 14.95 -24.77
CA THR A 258 -10.27 14.51 -25.30
C THR A 258 -10.50 13.06 -24.89
N VAL A 259 -11.71 12.76 -24.41
CA VAL A 259 -12.07 11.45 -23.87
C VAL A 259 -13.23 10.89 -24.66
N THR A 260 -13.12 9.61 -25.00
CA THR A 260 -14.19 8.82 -25.63
C THR A 260 -14.57 7.67 -24.74
N TYR A 261 -15.85 7.31 -24.76
CA TYR A 261 -16.44 6.33 -23.86
C TYR A 261 -17.13 5.23 -24.66
N ASN A 262 -17.10 4.02 -24.10
CA ASN A 262 -17.88 2.90 -24.61
C ASN A 262 -19.36 2.99 -24.17
N PRO A 263 -20.25 2.10 -24.63
CA PRO A 263 -21.66 2.10 -24.23
C PRO A 263 -21.95 1.88 -22.73
N LEU A 264 -20.96 1.45 -21.94
CA LEU A 264 -21.04 1.33 -20.48
C LEU A 264 -20.57 2.60 -19.76
N ASN A 265 -20.31 3.68 -20.49
CA ASN A 265 -19.71 4.93 -19.99
C ASN A 265 -18.30 4.73 -19.39
N LEU A 266 -17.58 3.67 -19.74
CA LEU A 266 -16.18 3.47 -19.38
C LEU A 266 -15.27 4.12 -20.42
N VAL A 267 -14.15 4.69 -19.96
CA VAL A 267 -13.18 5.40 -20.81
C VAL A 267 -12.56 4.45 -21.82
N GLU A 268 -12.84 4.60 -23.11
CA GLU A 268 -12.26 3.79 -24.18
C GLU A 268 -10.91 4.35 -24.64
N ARG A 269 -10.80 5.68 -24.73
CA ARG A 269 -9.57 6.36 -25.15
C ARG A 269 -9.48 7.78 -24.61
N VAL A 270 -8.26 8.16 -24.23
CA VAL A 270 -7.89 9.52 -23.79
C VAL A 270 -6.79 10.03 -24.71
N ASP A 271 -7.10 11.00 -25.54
CA ASP A 271 -6.13 11.73 -26.35
C ASP A 271 -5.56 12.90 -25.57
N VAL A 272 -4.23 13.02 -25.51
CA VAL A 272 -3.51 14.08 -24.83
C VAL A 272 -2.77 14.92 -25.87
N ALA A 273 -3.19 16.18 -26.01
CA ALA A 273 -2.71 17.08 -27.06
C ALA A 273 -1.17 17.16 -27.08
N GLY A 274 -0.58 16.87 -28.25
CA GLY A 274 0.87 16.91 -28.47
C GLY A 274 1.68 15.80 -27.79
N LYS A 275 1.05 14.85 -27.09
CA LYS A 275 1.75 13.76 -26.37
C LYS A 275 1.39 12.35 -26.83
N GLY A 276 0.20 12.16 -27.40
CA GLY A 276 -0.29 10.86 -27.86
C GLY A 276 -1.62 10.49 -27.19
N TYR A 277 -1.86 9.20 -26.94
CA TYR A 277 -3.12 8.75 -26.35
C TYR A 277 -2.98 7.46 -25.51
N LEU A 278 -3.93 7.27 -24.60
CA LEU A 278 -4.15 6.02 -23.88
C LEU A 278 -5.39 5.33 -24.45
N ALA A 279 -5.33 4.02 -24.64
CA ALA A 279 -6.45 3.20 -25.08
C ALA A 279 -6.71 2.06 -24.08
N TYR A 280 -7.98 1.82 -23.79
CA TYR A 280 -8.42 0.82 -22.83
C TYR A 280 -9.37 -0.17 -23.50
N THR A 281 -9.21 -1.45 -23.17
CA THR A 281 -10.09 -2.52 -23.65
C THR A 281 -10.74 -3.18 -22.47
N TYR A 282 -12.06 -3.37 -22.56
CA TYR A 282 -12.89 -3.98 -21.53
C TYR A 282 -13.59 -5.21 -22.09
N ALA A 283 -13.92 -6.15 -21.20
CA ALA A 283 -14.90 -7.18 -21.50
C ALA A 283 -16.32 -6.59 -21.48
N ALA A 284 -17.29 -7.35 -21.99
CA ALA A 284 -18.69 -6.91 -22.05
C ALA A 284 -19.34 -6.69 -20.67
N ASP A 285 -18.74 -7.25 -19.61
CA ASP A 285 -19.11 -7.07 -18.21
C ASP A 285 -18.50 -5.81 -17.57
N GLY A 286 -17.72 -5.02 -18.32
CA GLY A 286 -17.05 -3.82 -17.82
C GLY A 286 -15.67 -4.08 -17.20
N ARG A 287 -15.21 -5.33 -17.11
CA ARG A 287 -13.90 -5.64 -16.55
C ARG A 287 -12.78 -5.21 -17.50
N LYS A 288 -11.84 -4.40 -17.00
CA LYS A 288 -10.65 -3.97 -17.75
C LYS A 288 -9.78 -5.18 -18.13
N LEU A 289 -9.41 -5.27 -19.41
CA LEU A 289 -8.56 -6.33 -19.97
C LEU A 289 -7.19 -5.82 -20.33
N ARG A 290 -7.10 -4.59 -20.85
CA ARG A 290 -5.86 -4.04 -21.39
C ARG A 290 -5.84 -2.52 -21.31
N LYS A 291 -4.64 -1.99 -21.07
CA LYS A 291 -4.27 -0.59 -21.24
C LYS A 291 -3.10 -0.50 -22.24
N GLN A 292 -3.17 0.42 -23.18
CA GLN A 292 -2.11 0.69 -24.14
C GLN A 292 -1.77 2.17 -24.13
N VAL A 293 -0.47 2.47 -24.13
CA VAL A 293 0.05 3.84 -24.14
C VAL A 293 0.73 4.08 -25.47
N TYR A 294 0.21 5.04 -26.22
CA TYR A 294 0.78 5.50 -27.48
C TYR A 294 1.40 6.88 -27.26
N GLU A 295 2.70 6.98 -27.45
CA GLU A 295 3.48 8.19 -27.18
C GLU A 295 3.92 8.83 -28.51
N LEU A 296 3.74 10.15 -28.62
CA LEU A 296 4.23 10.95 -29.73
C LEU A 296 5.64 11.44 -29.39
N ALA A 297 6.64 10.87 -30.04
CA ALA A 297 8.01 11.36 -29.93
C ALA A 297 8.14 12.75 -30.58
N GLU A 298 9.06 13.57 -30.07
CA GLU A 298 9.33 14.90 -30.62
C GLU A 298 9.68 14.82 -32.12
N GLY A 299 9.00 15.62 -32.94
CA GLY A 299 9.18 15.64 -34.40
C GLY A 299 8.60 14.43 -35.16
N ALA A 300 7.95 13.48 -34.48
CA ALA A 300 7.25 12.38 -35.14
C ALA A 300 5.90 12.83 -35.71
N ALA A 301 5.49 12.22 -36.82
CA ALA A 301 4.20 12.49 -37.45
C ALA A 301 3.03 11.80 -36.73
N GLU A 302 3.28 10.65 -36.09
CA GLU A 302 2.23 9.81 -35.49
C GLU A 302 2.71 9.17 -34.18
N PRO A 303 1.84 9.01 -33.16
CA PRO A 303 2.15 8.30 -31.92
C PRO A 303 2.47 6.82 -32.14
N LYS A 304 3.42 6.26 -31.37
CA LYS A 304 3.79 4.84 -31.42
C LYS A 304 3.50 4.15 -30.10
N LEU A 305 3.17 2.85 -30.16
CA LEU A 305 2.95 2.03 -28.97
C LEU A 305 4.23 1.99 -28.11
N LYS A 306 4.12 2.50 -26.89
CA LYS A 306 5.20 2.57 -25.91
C LYS A 306 5.11 1.46 -24.87
N ALA A 307 3.90 1.20 -24.39
CA ALA A 307 3.65 0.22 -23.35
C ALA A 307 2.29 -0.46 -23.53
N THR A 308 2.22 -1.73 -23.15
CA THR A 308 0.97 -2.49 -23.01
C THR A 308 0.95 -3.07 -21.60
N THR A 309 -0.20 -2.93 -20.93
CA THR A 309 -0.49 -3.57 -19.65
C THR A 309 -1.70 -4.47 -19.82
N ASP A 310 -1.54 -5.76 -19.53
CA ASP A 310 -2.60 -6.76 -19.60
C ASP A 310 -3.08 -7.14 -18.19
N TYR A 311 -4.40 -7.22 -18.03
CA TYR A 311 -5.05 -7.50 -16.74
C TYR A 311 -5.78 -8.84 -16.80
N VAL A 312 -5.29 -9.81 -16.02
CA VAL A 312 -5.84 -11.17 -15.94
C VAL A 312 -6.13 -11.52 -14.48
N GLY A 313 -7.20 -10.92 -13.95
CA GLY A 313 -7.58 -11.13 -12.54
C GLY A 313 -6.55 -10.47 -11.64
N GLN A 314 -5.95 -11.24 -10.74
CA GLN A 314 -4.89 -10.73 -9.87
C GLN A 314 -3.56 -10.48 -10.59
N PHE A 315 -3.36 -11.07 -11.77
CA PHE A 315 -2.14 -10.92 -12.55
C PHE A 315 -2.19 -9.66 -13.40
N VAL A 316 -1.12 -8.88 -13.31
CA VAL A 316 -0.89 -7.68 -14.11
C VAL A 316 0.45 -7.87 -14.82
N HIS A 317 0.41 -7.82 -16.15
CA HIS A 317 1.60 -7.92 -16.99
C HIS A 317 1.88 -6.54 -17.59
N GLN A 318 2.84 -5.83 -17.01
CA GLN A 318 3.24 -4.48 -17.38
C GLN A 318 4.58 -4.52 -18.10
N GLN A 319 4.57 -4.49 -19.44
CA GLN A 319 5.78 -4.66 -20.27
C GLN A 319 6.55 -5.94 -19.91
N ASP A 320 7.74 -5.83 -19.32
CA ASP A 320 8.59 -6.96 -18.91
C ASP A 320 8.35 -7.38 -17.44
N THR A 321 7.52 -6.64 -16.70
CA THR A 321 7.21 -6.91 -15.30
C THR A 321 5.90 -7.67 -15.18
N LEU A 322 5.98 -8.89 -14.65
CA LEU A 322 4.80 -9.66 -14.24
C LEU A 322 4.66 -9.60 -12.73
N PHE A 323 3.49 -9.20 -12.23
CA PHE A 323 3.17 -9.35 -10.82
C PHE A 323 1.74 -9.84 -10.62
N ALA A 324 1.49 -10.40 -9.44
CA ALA A 324 0.17 -10.78 -8.97
C ALA A 324 -0.12 -10.12 -7.62
N HIS A 325 -1.32 -9.58 -7.44
CA HIS A 325 -1.76 -9.11 -6.13
C HIS A 325 -1.87 -10.28 -5.14
N THR A 326 -1.47 -10.04 -3.89
CA THR A 326 -1.66 -10.96 -2.76
C THR A 326 -2.56 -10.30 -1.71
N ALA A 327 -3.02 -11.07 -0.72
CA ALA A 327 -3.86 -10.53 0.35
C ALA A 327 -3.18 -9.41 1.15
N GLU A 328 -1.85 -9.40 1.21
CA GLU A 328 -1.07 -8.44 2.00
C GLU A 328 -0.12 -7.59 1.14
N GLY A 329 -0.23 -7.63 -0.20
CA GLY A 329 0.65 -6.89 -1.09
C GLY A 329 0.66 -7.38 -2.54
N ARG A 330 1.84 -7.69 -3.07
CA ARG A 330 2.03 -8.32 -4.38
C ARG A 330 3.18 -9.33 -4.37
N VAL A 331 3.20 -10.20 -5.37
CA VAL A 331 4.36 -11.02 -5.71
C VAL A 331 4.76 -10.67 -7.14
N LEU A 332 5.99 -10.24 -7.34
CA LEU A 332 6.52 -9.86 -8.65
C LEU A 332 7.61 -10.83 -9.09
N LEU A 333 7.69 -11.04 -10.40
CA LEU A 333 8.75 -11.80 -11.01
C LEU A 333 9.96 -10.88 -11.24
N ASP A 334 11.03 -11.12 -10.50
CA ASP A 334 12.30 -10.40 -10.60
C ASP A 334 13.36 -11.34 -11.19
N GLY A 335 13.70 -11.13 -12.46
CA GLY A 335 14.45 -12.09 -13.26
C GLY A 335 13.73 -13.44 -13.34
N ASN A 336 14.32 -14.47 -12.73
CA ASN A 336 13.75 -15.83 -12.64
C ASN A 336 13.23 -16.19 -11.23
N GLN A 337 13.13 -15.22 -10.32
CA GLN A 337 12.74 -15.44 -8.93
C GLN A 337 11.45 -14.67 -8.59
N TRP A 338 10.60 -15.27 -7.77
CA TRP A 338 9.43 -14.59 -7.23
C TRP A 338 9.82 -13.82 -5.97
N ARG A 339 9.63 -12.50 -5.99
CA ARG A 339 9.84 -11.61 -4.85
C ARG A 339 8.48 -11.23 -4.25
N TYR A 340 8.33 -11.40 -2.94
CA TYR A 340 7.15 -10.93 -2.22
C TYR A 340 7.35 -9.50 -1.74
N GLU A 341 6.38 -8.66 -2.03
CA GLU A 341 6.26 -7.30 -1.51
C GLU A 341 4.95 -7.19 -0.71
N TYR A 342 5.04 -6.54 0.44
CA TYR A 342 3.97 -6.40 1.42
C TYR A 342 3.62 -4.92 1.59
N HIS A 343 2.35 -4.62 1.84
CA HIS A 343 1.83 -3.26 1.89
C HIS A 343 1.35 -2.93 3.30
N LEU A 344 1.94 -1.90 3.90
CA LEU A 344 1.40 -1.23 5.08
C LEU A 344 0.48 -0.11 4.61
N LYS A 345 -0.79 -0.21 5.04
CA LYS A 345 -1.87 0.69 4.62
C LYS A 345 -2.38 1.50 5.80
N ASP A 346 -2.96 2.68 5.51
CA ASP A 346 -3.70 3.44 6.52
C ASP A 346 -5.15 2.96 6.69
N HIS A 347 -5.93 3.69 7.48
CA HIS A 347 -7.31 3.34 7.82
C HIS A 347 -8.29 3.34 6.64
N LEU A 348 -7.93 3.94 5.50
CA LEU A 348 -8.73 3.96 4.26
C LEU A 348 -8.17 3.00 3.20
N GLY A 349 -7.15 2.21 3.56
CA GLY A 349 -6.50 1.31 2.64
C GLY A 349 -5.50 1.98 1.70
N ASN A 350 -5.08 3.23 1.95
CA ASN A 350 -4.05 3.88 1.14
C ASN A 350 -2.69 3.23 1.40
N LEU A 351 -1.94 2.92 0.35
CA LEU A 351 -0.57 2.39 0.47
C LEU A 351 0.36 3.44 1.06
N ARG A 352 0.86 3.23 2.28
CA ARG A 352 1.81 4.15 2.92
C ARG A 352 3.25 3.68 2.76
N VAL A 353 3.49 2.40 2.99
CA VAL A 353 4.81 1.79 2.81
C VAL A 353 4.65 0.44 2.12
N ALA A 354 5.48 0.16 1.12
CA ALA A 354 5.70 -1.19 0.64
C ALA A 354 7.08 -1.68 1.11
N PHE A 355 7.16 -2.96 1.48
CA PHE A 355 8.39 -3.58 1.95
C PHE A 355 8.56 -5.01 1.42
N ALA A 356 9.79 -5.46 1.30
CA ALA A 356 10.16 -6.81 0.86
C ALA A 356 11.27 -7.37 1.77
N GLU A 357 11.61 -8.63 1.57
CA GLU A 357 12.87 -9.15 2.11
C GLU A 357 14.05 -8.31 1.58
N PRO A 358 15.06 -8.08 2.43
CA PRO A 358 16.27 -7.41 1.99
C PRO A 358 16.95 -8.28 0.94
N ASP A 359 17.39 -7.67 -0.15
CA ASP A 359 18.15 -8.32 -1.20
C ASP A 359 19.58 -7.81 -1.21
N THR A 360 20.52 -8.68 -1.59
CA THR A 360 21.93 -8.32 -1.72
C THR A 360 22.34 -8.45 -3.17
N SER A 361 22.54 -7.30 -3.83
CA SER A 361 23.07 -7.25 -5.20
C SER A 361 24.59 -7.15 -5.17
N LEU A 362 25.26 -7.98 -5.97
CA LEU A 362 26.71 -7.91 -6.19
C LEU A 362 27.00 -7.43 -7.60
N TYR A 363 27.61 -6.27 -7.72
CA TYR A 363 28.15 -5.75 -8.97
C TYR A 363 29.64 -6.05 -9.01
N LEU A 364 30.10 -6.74 -10.05
CA LEU A 364 31.49 -7.12 -10.20
C LEU A 364 32.01 -6.66 -11.56
N ALA A 365 33.06 -5.85 -11.55
CA ALA A 365 33.90 -5.57 -12.70
C ALA A 365 35.20 -6.36 -12.55
N THR A 366 35.29 -7.46 -13.30
CA THR A 366 36.49 -8.30 -13.44
C THR A 366 37.53 -7.66 -14.34
N MET A 367 37.15 -6.69 -15.18
CA MET A 367 38.00 -6.00 -16.17
C MET A 367 38.31 -6.83 -17.42
N GLU A 368 37.65 -7.97 -17.57
CA GLU A 368 38.00 -9.00 -18.52
C GLU A 368 37.20 -8.92 -19.83
N GLU A 369 37.85 -9.23 -20.96
CA GLU A 369 37.28 -8.93 -22.28
C GLU A 369 35.98 -9.68 -22.56
N ASN A 370 35.82 -10.89 -22.00
CA ASN A 370 34.60 -11.67 -22.14
C ASN A 370 33.40 -11.11 -21.36
N ARG A 371 33.62 -10.30 -20.31
CA ARG A 371 32.57 -9.66 -19.50
C ARG A 371 32.38 -8.18 -19.82
N ARG A 372 33.22 -7.61 -20.68
CA ARG A 372 33.24 -6.21 -21.07
C ARG A 372 31.86 -5.60 -21.33
N ALA A 373 31.01 -6.28 -22.10
CA ALA A 373 29.69 -5.76 -22.45
C ALA A 373 28.74 -5.65 -21.24
N GLU A 374 28.81 -6.61 -20.31
CA GLU A 374 28.04 -6.57 -19.05
C GLU A 374 28.56 -5.46 -18.12
N GLU A 375 29.89 -5.34 -18.03
CA GLU A 375 30.56 -4.36 -17.19
C GLU A 375 30.29 -2.93 -17.67
N GLU A 376 30.37 -2.66 -18.98
CA GLU A 376 30.11 -1.33 -19.56
C GLU A 376 28.62 -0.91 -19.47
N ASN A 377 27.70 -1.85 -19.30
CA ASN A 377 26.29 -1.55 -19.02
C ASN A 377 26.06 -1.14 -17.55
N THR A 378 26.97 -1.52 -16.65
CA THR A 378 26.79 -1.39 -15.20
C THR A 378 27.69 -0.31 -14.61
N PHE A 379 28.96 -0.30 -15.00
CA PHE A 379 30.00 0.60 -14.54
C PHE A 379 30.33 1.62 -15.63
N ALA A 380 30.71 2.81 -15.21
CA ALA A 380 31.10 3.91 -16.09
C ALA A 380 32.58 4.24 -15.92
N GLY A 381 33.12 5.07 -16.82
CA GLY A 381 34.45 5.67 -16.68
C GLY A 381 35.62 4.81 -17.15
N PHE A 382 35.39 3.59 -17.66
CA PHE A 382 36.44 2.78 -18.29
C PHE A 382 36.91 3.34 -19.64
N VAL A 383 35.99 3.93 -20.41
CA VAL A 383 36.25 4.52 -21.72
C VAL A 383 35.68 5.93 -21.74
N ALA A 384 36.47 6.91 -22.20
CA ALA A 384 36.03 8.29 -22.37
C ALA A 384 36.31 8.79 -23.81
N PRO A 385 35.45 9.64 -24.39
CA PRO A 385 35.67 10.17 -25.75
C PRO A 385 37.05 10.79 -25.91
N GLY A 386 37.83 10.31 -26.88
CA GLY A 386 39.18 10.81 -27.16
C GLY A 386 40.26 10.39 -26.15
N LYS A 387 39.96 9.47 -25.23
CA LYS A 387 40.92 8.87 -24.29
C LYS A 387 41.04 7.36 -24.52
N PRO A 388 42.21 6.75 -24.30
CA PRO A 388 42.37 5.31 -24.39
C PRO A 388 41.57 4.60 -23.29
N ASP A 389 41.11 3.38 -23.57
CA ASP A 389 40.54 2.47 -22.56
C ASP A 389 41.56 2.26 -21.44
N VAL A 390 41.13 2.40 -20.19
CA VAL A 390 42.02 2.22 -19.04
C VAL A 390 42.23 0.75 -18.66
N ARG A 391 41.45 -0.17 -19.24
CA ARG A 391 41.68 -1.61 -19.10
C ARG A 391 42.80 -2.04 -20.05
N VAL A 392 43.92 -2.43 -19.46
CA VAL A 392 45.14 -2.82 -20.20
C VAL A 392 45.44 -4.29 -19.98
N GLY A 393 46.00 -4.95 -21.00
CA GLY A 393 46.52 -6.31 -20.85
C GLY A 393 47.70 -6.33 -19.88
N VAL A 394 47.66 -7.23 -18.91
CA VAL A 394 48.69 -7.38 -17.87
C VAL A 394 49.26 -8.79 -17.85
N VAL A 395 50.26 -9.03 -17.01
CA VAL A 395 50.71 -10.38 -16.68
C VAL A 395 49.82 -10.98 -15.59
N ALA A 396 49.77 -12.31 -15.53
CA ALA A 396 48.97 -13.06 -14.55
C ALA A 396 49.27 -12.75 -13.06
N ALA A 397 50.39 -12.07 -12.75
CA ALA A 397 50.72 -11.69 -11.37
C ALA A 397 50.16 -10.31 -10.95
N LEU A 398 49.79 -9.46 -11.92
CA LEU A 398 49.10 -8.18 -11.70
C LEU A 398 47.59 -8.30 -11.85
N ASP A 399 47.16 -9.34 -12.54
CA ASP A 399 45.81 -9.85 -12.53
C ASP A 399 45.53 -10.63 -11.23
N HIS A 400 44.41 -10.34 -10.59
CA HIS A 400 43.91 -11.04 -9.43
C HIS A 400 42.98 -12.21 -9.82
N THR A 401 42.48 -12.27 -11.06
CA THR A 401 41.20 -12.91 -11.41
C THR A 401 40.92 -14.24 -10.70
N HIS A 402 39.69 -14.32 -10.22
CA HIS A 402 38.93 -15.51 -9.87
C HIS A 402 39.07 -16.62 -10.96
N LYS A 403 39.72 -17.74 -10.62
CA LYS A 403 40.19 -18.84 -11.52
C LYS A 403 39.16 -19.56 -12.42
N THR A 404 38.00 -18.99 -12.69
CA THR A 404 36.87 -19.69 -13.34
C THR A 404 36.41 -19.08 -14.67
N ALA A 405 37.03 -18.02 -15.21
CA ALA A 405 36.43 -17.27 -16.33
C ALA A 405 37.32 -16.95 -17.54
N HIS A 406 38.52 -17.53 -17.70
CA HIS A 406 39.36 -17.25 -18.87
C HIS A 406 39.36 -18.37 -19.91
N ALA A 407 39.13 -18.00 -21.16
CA ALA A 407 39.50 -18.84 -22.28
C ALA A 407 41.05 -18.95 -22.31
N PRO A 408 41.64 -20.11 -22.64
CA PRO A 408 43.10 -20.33 -22.56
C PRO A 408 43.97 -19.35 -23.36
N ASP A 409 43.39 -18.59 -24.31
CA ASP A 409 44.10 -17.76 -25.28
C ASP A 409 43.90 -16.23 -25.09
N THR A 410 43.23 -15.79 -24.01
CA THR A 410 43.02 -14.36 -23.72
C THR A 410 44.01 -13.82 -22.68
N GLN A 411 44.61 -12.67 -22.95
CA GLN A 411 45.48 -11.96 -21.99
C GLN A 411 44.60 -11.33 -20.89
N PRO A 412 44.92 -11.54 -19.60
CA PRO A 412 44.15 -10.94 -18.51
C PRO A 412 44.31 -9.43 -18.48
N LYS A 413 43.34 -8.74 -17.89
CA LYS A 413 43.26 -7.27 -17.92
C LYS A 413 43.04 -6.68 -16.54
N ALA A 414 43.61 -5.51 -16.32
CA ALA A 414 43.38 -4.71 -15.12
C ALA A 414 43.19 -3.24 -15.49
N VAL A 415 42.56 -2.46 -14.61
CA VAL A 415 42.48 -1.00 -14.74
C VAL A 415 43.83 -0.41 -14.39
N ARG A 416 44.45 0.31 -15.32
CA ARG A 416 45.68 1.06 -15.07
C ARG A 416 45.41 2.56 -15.01
N LEU A 417 45.68 3.17 -13.85
CA LEU A 417 45.61 4.62 -13.64
C LEU A 417 47.00 5.21 -13.38
N ASN A 418 47.30 6.32 -14.05
CA ASN A 418 48.52 7.10 -13.93
C ASN A 418 48.22 8.57 -14.29
N ALA A 419 47.95 9.41 -13.29
CA ALA A 419 47.61 10.81 -13.51
C ALA A 419 48.82 11.61 -14.03
N GLY A 420 50.05 11.22 -13.67
CA GLY A 420 51.30 11.78 -14.22
C GLY A 420 51.45 11.59 -15.74
N GLN A 421 50.78 10.59 -16.32
CA GLN A 421 50.73 10.35 -17.78
C GLN A 421 49.41 10.77 -18.44
N GLY A 422 48.59 11.57 -17.74
CA GLY A 422 47.35 12.14 -18.30
C GLY A 422 46.17 11.16 -18.36
N THR A 423 46.25 10.02 -17.68
CA THR A 423 45.10 9.13 -17.43
C THR A 423 44.40 9.57 -16.14
N THR A 424 43.36 10.39 -16.30
CA THR A 424 42.54 10.94 -15.20
C THR A 424 41.14 10.33 -15.16
N ALA A 425 40.99 9.12 -15.71
CA ALA A 425 39.71 8.41 -15.70
C ALA A 425 39.30 8.09 -14.26
N ARG A 426 38.00 8.06 -14.01
CA ARG A 426 37.40 7.64 -12.74
C ARG A 426 36.43 6.49 -12.97
N PRO A 427 36.93 5.26 -13.20
CA PRO A 427 36.07 4.11 -13.34
C PRO A 427 35.29 3.86 -12.06
N GLY A 428 34.02 3.54 -12.17
CA GLY A 428 33.15 3.49 -11.01
C GLY A 428 31.72 3.06 -11.28
N LEU A 429 30.94 3.00 -10.20
CA LEU A 429 29.53 2.65 -10.20
C LEU A 429 28.74 3.78 -9.54
N LEU A 430 27.67 4.21 -10.20
CA LEU A 430 26.66 5.09 -9.59
C LEU A 430 25.45 4.24 -9.24
N LEU A 431 25.19 4.06 -7.95
CA LEU A 431 24.15 3.18 -7.43
C LEU A 431 23.03 4.00 -6.78
N LYS A 432 21.76 3.70 -7.08
CA LYS A 432 20.62 4.28 -6.35
C LYS A 432 20.45 3.55 -5.02
N VAL A 433 20.26 4.29 -3.94
CA VAL A 433 20.13 3.73 -2.59
C VAL A 433 18.94 4.33 -1.84
N MET A 434 18.36 3.57 -0.91
CA MET A 434 17.22 3.91 -0.07
C MET A 434 17.61 3.99 1.41
N PRO A 435 16.79 4.62 2.29
CA PRO A 435 17.04 4.60 3.72
C PRO A 435 17.16 3.16 4.25
N GLY A 436 18.20 2.90 5.03
CA GLY A 436 18.50 1.57 5.55
C GLY A 436 19.44 0.73 4.67
N ASP A 437 19.64 1.10 3.41
CA ASP A 437 20.60 0.42 2.53
C ASP A 437 22.02 0.53 3.10
N LYS A 438 22.80 -0.53 2.85
CA LYS A 438 24.23 -0.58 3.12
C LYS A 438 24.97 -0.91 1.84
N VAL A 439 26.06 -0.21 1.61
CA VAL A 439 26.91 -0.44 0.43
C VAL A 439 28.33 -0.67 0.89
N THR A 440 28.94 -1.73 0.40
CA THR A 440 30.36 -2.04 0.62
C THR A 440 31.02 -2.23 -0.72
N ALA A 441 32.14 -1.54 -0.95
CA ALA A 441 32.91 -1.71 -2.18
C ALA A 441 34.32 -2.21 -1.84
N ARG A 442 34.83 -3.13 -2.66
CA ARG A 442 36.18 -3.67 -2.56
C ARG A 442 36.87 -3.66 -3.91
N VAL A 443 38.19 -3.44 -3.92
CA VAL A 443 39.03 -3.59 -5.11
C VAL A 443 40.41 -4.10 -4.71
N HIS A 444 41.03 -4.85 -5.61
CA HIS A 444 42.40 -5.35 -5.45
C HIS A 444 43.38 -4.39 -6.12
N ALA A 445 44.37 -3.92 -5.37
CA ALA A 445 45.32 -2.93 -5.84
C ALA A 445 46.77 -3.44 -5.79
N LYS A 446 47.52 -3.15 -6.85
CA LYS A 446 48.99 -3.19 -6.91
C LYS A 446 49.50 -1.94 -7.59
N TYR A 447 50.68 -1.47 -7.23
CA TYR A 447 51.35 -0.41 -7.98
C TYR A 447 52.80 -0.75 -8.17
N VAL A 448 53.34 -0.33 -9.32
CA VAL A 448 54.73 -0.60 -9.65
C VAL A 448 55.55 0.65 -9.38
N ASP A 449 56.39 0.59 -8.34
CA ASP A 449 57.27 1.70 -7.96
C ASP A 449 58.67 1.51 -8.53
N LEU A 450 58.84 1.97 -9.75
CA LEU A 450 60.09 1.86 -10.50
C LEU A 450 61.23 2.67 -9.88
N ARG A 451 60.92 3.64 -9.01
CA ARG A 451 61.93 4.42 -8.27
C ARG A 451 62.64 3.57 -7.21
N ARG A 452 61.98 2.52 -6.70
CA ARG A 452 62.48 1.64 -5.63
C ARG A 452 62.88 0.24 -6.11
N SER A 453 62.71 -0.05 -7.40
CA SER A 453 62.92 -1.40 -7.90
C SER A 453 64.40 -1.75 -7.97
N SER A 454 64.74 -2.95 -7.48
CA SER A 454 66.07 -3.58 -7.62
C SER A 454 66.16 -4.52 -8.81
N LEU A 455 65.10 -4.60 -9.63
CA LEU A 455 65.01 -5.51 -10.77
C LEU A 455 65.81 -5.03 -11.98
N ASP A 456 66.32 -5.98 -12.76
CA ASP A 456 66.83 -5.73 -14.11
C ASP A 456 65.68 -5.23 -15.00
N ALA A 457 65.92 -4.14 -15.74
CA ALA A 457 64.93 -3.49 -16.59
C ALA A 457 64.32 -4.45 -17.63
N SER A 458 65.04 -5.48 -18.07
CA SER A 458 64.54 -6.49 -19.01
C SER A 458 63.57 -7.50 -18.37
N VAL A 459 63.79 -7.86 -17.10
CA VAL A 459 62.92 -8.77 -16.32
C VAL A 459 61.62 -8.08 -15.94
N LEU A 460 61.70 -6.81 -15.57
CA LEU A 460 60.55 -5.98 -15.26
C LEU A 460 59.69 -5.72 -16.52
N MET A 461 60.30 -5.52 -17.69
CA MET A 461 59.54 -5.35 -18.95
C MET A 461 58.80 -6.63 -19.36
N ALA A 462 59.42 -7.80 -19.16
CA ALA A 462 58.76 -9.09 -19.35
C ALA A 462 57.60 -9.30 -18.34
N ALA A 463 57.73 -8.76 -17.13
CA ALA A 463 56.75 -8.84 -16.06
C ALA A 463 55.64 -7.77 -16.12
N LEU A 464 55.78 -6.68 -16.89
CA LEU A 464 54.81 -5.57 -16.89
C LEU A 464 53.98 -5.46 -18.18
N LEU A 465 54.54 -5.87 -19.33
CA LEU A 465 53.96 -5.56 -20.66
C LEU A 465 53.72 -6.80 -21.55
N GLY A 466 54.01 -8.01 -21.07
CA GLY A 466 54.01 -9.19 -21.93
C GLY A 466 54.98 -9.03 -23.12
N THR A 467 54.73 -9.72 -24.24
CA THR A 467 55.64 -9.79 -25.40
C THR A 467 55.70 -8.51 -26.27
N ALA A 468 55.45 -7.33 -25.70
CA ALA A 468 55.44 -6.07 -26.45
C ALA A 468 56.84 -5.65 -26.92
N SER A 469 57.02 -5.59 -28.24
CA SER A 469 58.26 -5.15 -28.90
C SER A 469 58.28 -3.62 -29.07
N GLY A 470 59.38 -2.94 -28.73
CA GLY A 470 59.56 -1.51 -29.07
C GLY A 470 60.08 -0.57 -27.98
N TYR A 471 60.70 -1.07 -26.92
CA TYR A 471 61.27 -0.24 -25.85
C TYR A 471 62.80 -0.26 -25.86
N THR A 472 63.40 0.84 -25.41
CA THR A 472 64.86 0.97 -25.27
C THR A 472 65.21 1.29 -23.82
N VAL A 473 66.09 0.46 -23.23
CA VAL A 473 66.64 0.66 -21.89
C VAL A 473 67.99 1.35 -22.04
N MET A 474 68.18 2.49 -21.38
CA MET A 474 69.43 3.24 -21.46
C MET A 474 69.77 3.97 -20.16
N PRO A 475 71.05 4.13 -19.79
CA PRO A 475 71.45 4.88 -18.61
C PRO A 475 71.04 6.36 -18.74
N ASP A 476 70.66 6.99 -17.63
CA ASP A 476 70.36 8.44 -17.59
C ASP A 476 71.61 9.33 -17.43
N GLY A 477 72.78 8.72 -17.23
CA GLY A 477 74.04 9.42 -17.00
C GLY A 477 74.28 9.87 -15.55
N THR A 478 73.35 9.60 -14.63
CA THR A 478 73.44 9.93 -13.19
C THR A 478 73.37 8.69 -12.27
N GLY A 479 73.30 7.49 -12.84
CA GLY A 479 73.24 6.22 -12.11
C GLY A 479 71.85 5.59 -12.10
N ALA A 480 70.86 6.22 -12.74
CA ALA A 480 69.53 5.67 -12.94
C ALA A 480 69.39 5.06 -14.35
N THR A 481 68.44 4.12 -14.52
CA THR A 481 68.16 3.49 -15.81
C THR A 481 66.84 4.00 -16.38
N LEU A 482 66.86 4.61 -17.57
CA LEU A 482 65.68 5.08 -18.29
C LEU A 482 65.10 3.96 -19.16
N ILE A 483 63.78 3.80 -19.12
CA ILE A 483 63.02 2.99 -20.08
C ILE A 483 62.31 3.97 -21.02
N LYS A 484 62.54 3.87 -22.33
CA LYS A 484 61.90 4.71 -23.35
C LYS A 484 61.07 3.88 -24.33
N ASN A 485 59.97 4.43 -24.84
CA ASN A 485 59.20 3.81 -25.93
C ASN A 485 59.89 4.06 -27.28
N SER A 486 59.33 3.49 -28.33
CA SER A 486 59.76 3.69 -29.72
C SER A 486 59.70 5.15 -30.19
N ALA A 487 58.97 6.02 -29.49
CA ALA A 487 58.91 7.46 -29.71
C ALA A 487 59.97 8.25 -28.89
N GLY A 488 60.83 7.59 -28.12
CA GLY A 488 61.88 8.22 -27.33
C GLY A 488 61.41 8.88 -26.01
N THR A 489 60.15 8.72 -25.64
CA THR A 489 59.58 9.21 -24.38
C THR A 489 60.01 8.31 -23.23
N THR A 490 60.55 8.88 -22.15
CA THR A 490 60.87 8.14 -20.92
C THR A 490 59.59 7.69 -20.24
N LEU A 491 59.36 6.37 -20.18
CA LEU A 491 58.27 5.74 -19.43
C LEU A 491 58.63 5.50 -17.97
N ALA A 492 59.90 5.23 -17.67
CA ALA A 492 60.34 4.95 -16.31
C ALA A 492 61.80 5.31 -16.07
N THR A 493 62.13 5.65 -14.82
CA THR A 493 63.49 5.87 -14.33
C THR A 493 63.72 4.97 -13.12
N LEU A 494 64.59 3.97 -13.26
CA LEU A 494 64.96 3.00 -12.22
C LEU A 494 66.13 3.52 -11.39
N GLY A 495 66.06 3.42 -10.06
CA GLY A 495 67.18 3.77 -9.16
C GLY A 495 67.32 5.24 -8.78
N GLY A 496 66.28 6.06 -8.96
CA GLY A 496 66.25 7.47 -8.53
C GLY A 496 65.98 7.65 -7.03
N SER A 497 66.52 8.69 -6.42
CA SER A 497 66.29 9.02 -5.00
C SER A 497 64.98 9.80 -4.77
N GLN A 498 64.25 9.43 -3.69
CA GLN A 498 63.25 10.17 -2.88
C GLN A 498 61.74 9.79 -2.92
N SER A 499 61.15 9.98 -1.74
CA SER A 499 59.77 9.81 -1.23
C SER A 499 59.35 8.38 -0.83
N GLY A 500 59.34 8.12 0.48
CA GLY A 500 58.97 6.85 1.13
C GLY A 500 57.46 6.51 1.13
N GLY A 501 56.59 7.35 0.56
CA GLY A 501 55.13 7.16 0.56
C GLY A 501 54.60 6.20 -0.51
N ALA A 502 53.41 5.65 -0.27
CA ALA A 502 52.59 5.02 -1.31
C ALA A 502 51.95 6.08 -2.22
N PRO A 503 51.59 5.76 -3.48
CA PRO A 503 50.97 6.73 -4.36
C PRO A 503 49.58 7.14 -3.87
N THR A 504 49.11 8.33 -4.26
CA THR A 504 47.77 8.84 -3.92
C THR A 504 46.70 8.22 -4.82
N ALA A 505 46.48 6.92 -4.64
CA ALA A 505 45.44 6.15 -5.29
C ALA A 505 44.44 5.65 -4.24
N SER A 506 43.15 5.64 -4.59
CA SER A 506 42.09 5.23 -3.67
C SER A 506 40.89 4.60 -4.34
N LEU A 507 40.18 3.80 -3.57
CA LEU A 507 38.77 3.50 -3.74
C LEU A 507 37.98 4.51 -2.91
N SER A 508 37.11 5.28 -3.53
CA SER A 508 36.35 6.35 -2.89
C SER A 508 34.85 6.14 -3.03
N TYR A 509 34.08 6.65 -2.07
CA TYR A 509 32.64 6.78 -2.20
C TYR A 509 32.18 8.22 -1.90
N TYR A 510 31.11 8.62 -2.59
CA TYR A 510 30.40 9.87 -2.37
C TYR A 510 28.92 9.57 -2.25
N VAL A 511 28.31 9.92 -1.12
CA VAL A 511 26.85 9.94 -1.00
C VAL A 511 26.36 11.19 -1.69
N LEU A 512 25.50 10.99 -2.68
CA LEU A 512 24.83 12.03 -3.43
C LEU A 512 23.34 12.00 -3.09
N ASP A 513 22.70 13.13 -3.23
CA ASP A 513 21.25 13.21 -3.16
C ASP A 513 20.57 12.77 -4.46
N GLU A 514 19.25 12.87 -4.53
CA GLU A 514 18.50 12.46 -5.73
C GLU A 514 18.79 13.34 -6.97
N LYS A 515 19.39 14.53 -6.80
CA LYS A 515 19.91 15.36 -7.91
C LYS A 515 21.35 15.01 -8.28
N LYS A 516 21.93 13.97 -7.67
CA LYS A 516 23.33 13.56 -7.83
C LYS A 516 24.31 14.64 -7.34
N VAL A 517 23.90 15.47 -6.38
CA VAL A 517 24.76 16.47 -5.72
C VAL A 517 25.35 15.84 -4.44
N PRO A 518 26.66 15.99 -4.17
CA PRO A 518 27.29 15.42 -2.97
C PRO A 518 26.69 15.95 -1.66
N VAL A 519 26.35 15.03 -0.76
CA VAL A 519 25.91 15.36 0.61
C VAL A 519 27.12 15.76 1.45
N PRO A 520 27.15 16.97 2.02
CA PRO A 520 28.31 17.44 2.80
C PRO A 520 28.65 16.48 3.95
N GLY A 521 29.92 16.08 4.04
CA GLY A 521 30.42 15.20 5.09
C GLY A 521 30.10 13.71 4.92
N ALA A 522 29.40 13.31 3.85
CA ALA A 522 29.04 11.91 3.58
C ALA A 522 29.90 11.31 2.45
N MET A 523 31.21 11.34 2.65
CA MET A 523 32.21 10.77 1.73
C MET A 523 33.30 10.05 2.51
N GLY A 524 33.95 9.08 1.87
CA GLY A 524 35.05 8.33 2.47
C GLY A 524 35.87 7.61 1.42
N TYR A 525 37.05 7.14 1.81
CA TYR A 525 37.98 6.50 0.89
C TYR A 525 38.89 5.50 1.61
N ALA A 526 39.41 4.54 0.86
CA ALA A 526 40.48 3.64 1.25
C ALA A 526 41.66 3.87 0.31
N SER A 527 42.82 4.26 0.86
CA SER A 527 44.02 4.56 0.07
C SER A 527 44.93 3.35 -0.09
N VAL A 528 45.61 3.32 -1.22
CA VAL A 528 46.74 2.42 -1.47
C VAL A 528 47.86 2.72 -0.46
N THR A 529 48.46 1.68 0.09
CA THR A 529 49.58 1.75 1.03
C THR A 529 50.78 1.00 0.46
N THR A 530 51.91 1.01 1.16
CA THR A 530 53.11 0.29 0.72
C THR A 530 52.92 -1.23 0.64
N ALA A 531 51.82 -1.78 1.16
CA ALA A 531 51.45 -3.18 1.01
C ALA A 531 51.14 -3.59 -0.46
N ALA A 532 50.72 -2.63 -1.30
CA ALA A 532 50.45 -2.86 -2.73
C ALA A 532 51.70 -2.71 -3.62
N ALA A 533 52.85 -2.37 -3.05
CA ALA A 533 54.04 -2.02 -3.82
C ALA A 533 54.67 -3.25 -4.47
N VAL A 534 54.94 -3.16 -5.76
CA VAL A 534 55.78 -4.11 -6.50
C VAL A 534 57.15 -3.48 -6.70
N THR A 535 58.14 -3.95 -5.96
CA THR A 535 59.53 -3.47 -6.01
C THR A 535 60.52 -4.55 -6.47
N ASP A 536 60.13 -5.82 -6.34
CA ASP A 536 60.93 -7.00 -6.69
C ASP A 536 60.03 -8.17 -7.12
N GLN A 537 60.64 -9.30 -7.48
CA GLN A 537 59.89 -10.48 -7.94
C GLN A 537 59.04 -11.10 -6.81
N ALA A 538 59.45 -10.96 -5.55
CA ALA A 538 58.71 -11.52 -4.42
C ALA A 538 57.41 -10.72 -4.16
N SER A 539 57.49 -9.39 -4.21
CA SER A 539 56.35 -8.48 -4.10
C SER A 539 55.42 -8.52 -5.32
N LEU A 540 55.95 -8.81 -6.52
CA LEU A 540 55.10 -9.10 -7.69
C LEU A 540 54.21 -10.33 -7.48
N LEU A 541 54.74 -11.37 -6.84
CA LEU A 541 54.01 -12.62 -6.53
C LEU A 541 53.23 -12.56 -5.22
N ALA A 542 53.38 -11.50 -4.43
CA ALA A 542 52.61 -11.30 -3.21
C ALA A 542 51.13 -11.02 -3.51
N PRO A 543 50.20 -11.27 -2.58
CA PRO A 543 48.79 -10.91 -2.75
C PRO A 543 48.60 -9.41 -2.97
N HIS A 544 47.60 -9.02 -3.76
CA HIS A 544 47.18 -7.63 -3.89
C HIS A 544 46.73 -7.06 -2.55
N GLN A 545 46.89 -5.74 -2.37
CA GLN A 545 46.24 -5.04 -1.26
C GLN A 545 44.74 -4.95 -1.56
N VAL A 546 43.90 -5.36 -0.61
CA VAL A 546 42.45 -5.13 -0.69
C VAL A 546 42.15 -3.75 -0.12
N LEU A 547 41.52 -2.89 -0.93
CA LEU A 547 40.91 -1.65 -0.46
C LEU A 547 39.43 -1.91 -0.24
N GLU A 548 38.92 -1.53 0.92
CA GLU A 548 37.50 -1.69 1.27
C GLU A 548 36.95 -0.35 1.79
N VAL A 549 35.79 0.05 1.27
CA VAL A 549 35.00 1.15 1.81
C VAL A 549 33.61 0.65 2.19
N SER A 550 33.14 1.04 3.37
CA SER A 550 31.76 0.79 3.80
C SER A 550 31.04 2.12 3.91
N VAL A 551 29.98 2.27 3.12
CA VAL A 551 29.10 3.43 3.20
C VAL A 551 28.27 3.30 4.48
N PRO A 552 28.16 4.36 5.30
CA PRO A 552 27.25 4.37 6.44
C PRO A 552 25.81 4.05 6.01
N ALA A 553 25.01 3.51 6.93
CA ALA A 553 23.60 3.23 6.65
C ALA A 553 22.89 4.49 6.15
N MET A 554 22.23 4.37 5.01
CA MET A 554 21.60 5.50 4.35
C MET A 554 20.46 6.04 5.20
N ALA A 555 20.50 7.35 5.50
CA ALA A 555 19.45 8.02 6.26
C ALA A 555 18.32 8.56 5.36
N LYS A 556 18.59 8.73 4.06
CA LYS A 556 17.68 9.28 3.06
C LYS A 556 17.93 8.58 1.72
N ALA A 557 16.92 8.54 0.85
CA ALA A 557 17.07 8.08 -0.52
C ALA A 557 18.04 9.02 -1.29
N GLY A 558 18.81 8.45 -2.21
CA GLY A 558 19.83 9.17 -2.97
C GLY A 558 20.63 8.24 -3.88
N TYR A 559 21.87 8.64 -4.17
CA TYR A 559 22.82 7.82 -4.92
C TYR A 559 24.13 7.68 -4.15
N VAL A 560 24.83 6.58 -4.38
CA VAL A 560 26.22 6.39 -3.96
C VAL A 560 27.06 6.28 -5.22
N LEU A 561 28.00 7.20 -5.40
CA LEU A 561 29.04 7.07 -6.40
C LEU A 561 30.25 6.38 -5.77
N ILE A 562 30.62 5.22 -6.30
CA ILE A 562 31.87 4.52 -5.98
C ILE A 562 32.81 4.71 -7.17
N GLU A 563 34.04 5.14 -6.91
CA GLU A 563 35.00 5.36 -7.98
C GLU A 563 36.44 5.02 -7.56
N LEU A 564 37.22 4.63 -8.56
CA LEU A 564 38.67 4.47 -8.48
C LEU A 564 39.32 5.77 -8.93
N ALA A 565 40.30 6.25 -8.17
CA ALA A 565 41.00 7.48 -8.49
C ALA A 565 42.50 7.36 -8.23
N HIS A 566 43.27 8.10 -9.01
CA HIS A 566 44.65 8.45 -8.71
C HIS A 566 44.80 9.98 -8.85
N GLU A 567 45.01 10.68 -7.72
CA GLU A 567 44.78 12.12 -7.65
C GLU A 567 46.04 12.99 -7.80
N ALA A 568 47.22 12.48 -7.45
CA ALA A 568 48.47 13.24 -7.64
C ALA A 568 49.08 12.99 -9.02
N PRO A 569 49.80 13.97 -9.59
CA PRO A 569 50.58 13.81 -10.83
C PRO A 569 51.83 12.94 -10.64
N GLU A 570 51.80 12.02 -9.67
CA GLU A 570 52.82 11.00 -9.50
C GLU A 570 52.83 10.13 -10.75
N ASN A 571 54.00 9.99 -11.36
CA ASN A 571 54.17 9.11 -12.52
C ASN A 571 54.39 7.67 -12.03
N VAL A 572 53.34 7.08 -11.46
CA VAL A 572 53.32 5.72 -10.94
C VAL A 572 52.12 5.00 -11.55
N ASP A 573 52.34 3.82 -12.11
CA ASP A 573 51.25 2.98 -12.60
C ASP A 573 50.62 2.23 -11.44
N ILE A 574 49.33 2.47 -11.19
CA ILE A 574 48.51 1.69 -10.27
C ILE A 574 47.57 0.80 -11.07
N TYR A 575 47.52 -0.46 -10.69
CA TYR A 575 46.69 -1.51 -11.24
C TYR A 575 45.59 -1.84 -10.23
N PHE A 576 44.35 -1.70 -10.67
CA PHE A 576 43.16 -2.09 -9.93
C PHE A 576 42.46 -3.23 -10.64
N ASP A 577 42.00 -4.19 -9.85
CA ASP A 577 41.34 -5.37 -10.38
C ASP A 577 40.21 -5.85 -9.45
N ASP A 578 39.26 -6.60 -10.02
CA ASP A 578 38.07 -7.15 -9.34
C ASP A 578 37.35 -6.09 -8.48
N LEU A 579 36.90 -4.99 -9.11
CA LEU A 579 36.06 -4.00 -8.41
C LEU A 579 34.69 -4.62 -8.13
N SER A 580 34.44 -4.90 -6.86
CA SER A 580 33.18 -5.46 -6.38
C SER A 580 32.42 -4.43 -5.55
N VAL A 581 31.11 -4.33 -5.77
CA VAL A 581 30.20 -3.50 -4.98
C VAL A 581 29.05 -4.38 -4.51
N GLU A 582 28.97 -4.57 -3.20
CA GLU A 582 27.87 -5.24 -2.52
C GLU A 582 26.86 -4.19 -2.05
N HIS A 583 25.62 -4.30 -2.53
CA HIS A 583 24.50 -3.45 -2.14
C HIS A 583 23.48 -4.30 -1.38
N GLN A 584 23.40 -4.08 -0.07
CA GLN A 584 22.39 -4.67 0.79
C GLN A 584 21.22 -3.69 0.85
N GLN A 585 20.12 -4.03 0.16
CA GLN A 585 18.89 -3.25 0.16
C GLN A 585 18.20 -3.35 1.53
N GLY A 586 17.70 -2.23 2.02
CA GLY A 586 16.79 -2.18 3.14
C GLY A 586 15.46 -2.86 2.80
N ILE A 587 14.66 -3.15 3.83
CA ILE A 587 13.38 -3.84 3.64
C ILE A 587 12.32 -2.94 2.98
N MET A 588 12.40 -1.62 3.12
CA MET A 588 11.42 -0.68 2.55
C MET A 588 11.73 -0.39 1.07
N VAL A 589 10.75 -0.64 0.20
CA VAL A 589 10.89 -0.46 -1.26
C VAL A 589 10.13 0.76 -1.78
N GLN A 590 9.06 1.17 -1.10
CA GLN A 590 8.27 2.34 -1.48
C GLN A 590 7.67 3.04 -0.26
N GLU A 591 7.54 4.35 -0.34
CA GLU A 591 6.89 5.22 0.64
C GLU A 591 6.00 6.24 -0.09
N ASN A 592 4.72 6.32 0.27
CA ASN A 592 3.79 7.30 -0.28
C ASN A 592 3.06 8.05 0.83
N HIS A 593 2.73 9.32 0.56
CA HIS A 593 1.96 10.17 1.47
C HIS A 593 0.93 10.95 0.68
N TYR A 594 -0.25 11.15 1.26
CA TYR A 594 -1.37 11.79 0.56
C TYR A 594 -1.92 12.98 1.33
N ASP A 595 -2.41 13.97 0.58
CA ASP A 595 -3.36 14.94 1.05
C ASP A 595 -4.76 14.29 1.22
N PRO A 596 -5.75 15.01 1.78
CA PRO A 596 -7.09 14.45 1.99
C PRO A 596 -7.80 13.95 0.72
N TRP A 597 -7.51 14.52 -0.45
CA TRP A 597 -8.17 14.21 -1.71
C TRP A 597 -7.39 13.18 -2.56
N GLY A 598 -6.25 12.70 -2.05
CA GLY A 598 -5.45 11.65 -2.67
C GLY A 598 -4.30 12.15 -3.52
N LEU A 599 -3.99 13.44 -3.53
CA LEU A 599 -2.76 13.93 -4.13
C LEU A 599 -1.57 13.53 -3.29
N ASN A 600 -0.56 13.01 -3.97
CA ASN A 600 0.69 12.65 -3.38
C ASN A 600 1.43 13.89 -2.82
N LEU A 601 2.01 13.79 -1.63
CA LEU A 601 2.78 14.87 -1.00
C LEU A 601 4.20 14.89 -1.57
N ALA A 602 4.31 15.50 -2.75
CA ALA A 602 5.57 15.72 -3.46
C ALA A 602 6.66 16.28 -2.53
N GLY A 603 7.79 15.58 -2.43
CA GLY A 603 8.87 15.88 -1.47
C GLY A 603 8.95 14.91 -0.30
N LEU A 604 7.89 14.18 0.02
CA LEU A 604 7.87 13.19 1.11
C LEU A 604 7.90 11.73 0.62
N GLU A 605 7.67 11.48 -0.65
CA GLU A 605 7.57 10.13 -1.19
C GLU A 605 8.95 9.52 -1.49
N GLN A 606 8.99 8.19 -1.60
CA GLN A 606 10.15 7.46 -2.07
C GLN A 606 9.69 6.30 -2.96
N GLN A 607 10.27 6.20 -4.14
CA GLN A 607 9.90 5.19 -5.13
C GLN A 607 11.16 4.44 -5.60
N GLN A 608 11.18 3.12 -5.39
CA GLN A 608 12.05 2.22 -6.14
C GLN A 608 11.38 1.77 -7.44
N THR A 609 12.19 1.27 -8.37
CA THR A 609 11.72 0.72 -9.64
C THR A 609 11.73 -0.81 -9.54
N PRO A 610 10.65 -1.52 -9.92
CA PRO A 610 9.39 -1.02 -10.48
C PRO A 610 8.42 -0.47 -9.42
N ASP A 611 7.88 0.73 -9.67
CA ASP A 611 6.91 1.40 -8.79
C ASP A 611 5.61 0.59 -8.67
N HIS A 612 4.97 0.59 -7.50
CA HIS A 612 3.62 0.08 -7.35
C HIS A 612 2.60 1.20 -7.54
N LEU A 613 1.88 1.13 -8.67
CA LEU A 613 0.91 2.16 -9.06
C LEU A 613 -0.44 2.03 -8.36
N PHE A 614 -0.71 0.97 -7.59
CA PHE A 614 -1.93 0.83 -6.81
C PHE A 614 -1.73 1.48 -5.43
N GLN A 615 -2.12 2.75 -5.33
CA GLN A 615 -1.67 3.66 -4.28
C GLN A 615 -2.83 4.08 -3.37
N TYR A 616 -3.43 5.24 -3.63
CA TYR A 616 -4.56 5.79 -2.87
C TYR A 616 -5.80 4.89 -3.04
N ASN A 617 -6.41 4.51 -1.92
CA ASN A 617 -7.48 3.50 -1.78
C ASN A 617 -7.19 2.16 -2.50
N GLY A 618 -5.91 1.85 -2.73
CA GLY A 618 -5.49 0.68 -3.51
C GLY A 618 -5.87 0.75 -4.99
N LYS A 619 -6.08 1.96 -5.54
CA LYS A 619 -6.48 2.19 -6.94
C LYS A 619 -5.30 2.48 -7.83
N GLU A 620 -5.40 2.04 -9.08
CA GLU A 620 -4.32 2.18 -10.06
C GLU A 620 -4.21 3.64 -10.51
N LYS A 621 -3.05 4.25 -10.26
CA LYS A 621 -2.70 5.58 -10.72
C LYS A 621 -2.20 5.54 -12.17
N GLN A 622 -2.85 6.32 -13.03
CA GLN A 622 -2.51 6.54 -14.44
C GLN A 622 -1.63 7.77 -14.57
N THR A 623 -0.31 7.61 -14.60
CA THR A 623 0.67 8.72 -14.67
C THR A 623 1.10 9.04 -16.10
N GLU A 624 0.82 8.14 -17.05
CA GLU A 624 1.32 8.23 -18.41
C GLU A 624 0.78 9.47 -19.13
N LEU A 625 1.64 10.10 -19.93
CA LEU A 625 1.39 11.38 -20.62
C LEU A 625 1.02 12.56 -19.67
N GLY A 626 1.17 12.38 -18.36
CA GLY A 626 0.84 13.38 -17.33
C GLY A 626 -0.64 13.43 -16.94
N LEU A 627 -1.38 12.34 -17.16
CA LEU A 627 -2.83 12.27 -16.90
C LEU A 627 -3.17 12.44 -15.40
N ASN A 628 -2.46 11.69 -14.55
CA ASN A 628 -2.58 11.66 -13.08
C ASN A 628 -4.00 11.34 -12.58
N TRP A 629 -4.69 10.42 -13.25
CA TRP A 629 -6.01 9.93 -12.81
C TRP A 629 -5.89 8.64 -12.03
N MET A 630 -6.91 8.34 -11.22
CA MET A 630 -7.02 7.06 -10.51
C MET A 630 -8.18 6.27 -11.09
N ASP A 631 -7.90 5.00 -11.42
CA ASP A 631 -8.90 4.08 -11.94
C ASP A 631 -9.57 3.32 -10.79
N TYR A 632 -10.84 3.61 -10.56
CA TYR A 632 -11.65 2.95 -9.55
C TYR A 632 -12.46 1.77 -10.10
N GLY A 633 -12.42 1.51 -11.41
CA GLY A 633 -13.23 0.50 -12.07
C GLY A 633 -14.36 1.15 -12.86
N ALA A 634 -15.44 1.55 -12.17
CA ALA A 634 -16.60 2.15 -12.83
C ALA A 634 -16.36 3.59 -13.29
N ARG A 635 -15.40 4.30 -12.68
CA ARG A 635 -15.11 5.71 -12.97
C ARG A 635 -13.62 6.02 -12.83
N MET A 636 -13.19 7.07 -13.53
CA MET A 636 -11.88 7.69 -13.35
C MET A 636 -11.99 8.90 -12.42
N TYR A 637 -11.17 8.91 -11.37
CA TYR A 637 -11.11 9.98 -10.37
C TYR A 637 -9.93 10.91 -10.66
N ASP A 638 -10.15 12.22 -10.48
CA ASP A 638 -9.08 13.22 -10.52
C ASP A 638 -8.88 13.87 -9.16
N ALA A 639 -7.79 13.50 -8.50
CA ALA A 639 -7.40 14.03 -7.20
C ALA A 639 -7.06 15.54 -7.24
N GLN A 640 -6.69 16.08 -8.42
CA GLN A 640 -6.46 17.51 -8.58
C GLN A 640 -7.77 18.31 -8.47
N LEU A 641 -8.89 17.71 -8.84
CA LEU A 641 -10.22 18.33 -8.77
C LEU A 641 -11.02 17.88 -7.55
N GLY A 642 -10.67 16.73 -6.96
CA GLY A 642 -11.45 16.09 -5.89
C GLY A 642 -12.78 15.51 -6.39
N ARG A 643 -12.87 15.12 -7.68
CA ARG A 643 -14.15 14.81 -8.35
C ARG A 643 -14.04 13.72 -9.41
N TRP A 644 -15.21 13.17 -9.78
CA TRP A 644 -15.38 12.24 -10.89
C TRP A 644 -15.65 12.96 -12.22
N HIS A 645 -15.27 12.30 -13.32
CA HIS A 645 -15.50 12.79 -14.69
C HIS A 645 -16.84 12.37 -15.30
N VAL A 646 -17.49 11.38 -14.71
CA VAL A 646 -18.75 10.79 -15.20
C VAL A 646 -19.77 10.72 -14.09
N VAL A 647 -21.05 10.66 -14.47
CA VAL A 647 -22.17 10.49 -13.55
C VAL A 647 -22.03 9.16 -12.81
N ASP A 648 -22.23 9.19 -11.50
CA ASP A 648 -22.29 7.98 -10.68
C ASP A 648 -23.34 6.99 -11.21
N PRO A 649 -22.99 5.71 -11.47
CA PRO A 649 -23.95 4.68 -11.87
C PRO A 649 -25.11 4.51 -10.87
N LEU A 650 -24.90 4.86 -9.61
CA LEU A 650 -25.86 4.79 -8.51
C LEU A 650 -26.33 6.18 -8.03
N ALA A 651 -26.19 7.22 -8.87
CA ALA A 651 -26.62 8.58 -8.55
C ALA A 651 -28.06 8.70 -8.03
N ASP A 652 -28.98 7.87 -8.51
CA ASP A 652 -30.40 7.86 -8.12
C ASP A 652 -30.64 7.46 -6.65
N GLN A 653 -29.67 6.78 -6.04
CA GLN A 653 -29.66 6.36 -4.63
C GLN A 653 -29.10 7.48 -3.74
N MET A 654 -28.26 8.36 -4.30
CA MET A 654 -27.56 9.45 -3.62
C MET A 654 -28.13 10.83 -3.93
N ARG A 655 -29.46 10.96 -3.97
CA ARG A 655 -30.17 12.20 -4.42
C ARG A 655 -29.80 13.50 -3.70
N ARG A 656 -29.13 13.41 -2.54
CA ARG A 656 -28.70 14.56 -1.73
C ARG A 656 -27.31 15.08 -2.13
N HIS A 657 -26.61 14.36 -3.00
CA HIS A 657 -25.25 14.67 -3.42
C HIS A 657 -25.22 14.89 -4.93
N SER A 658 -24.22 15.65 -5.37
CA SER A 658 -23.90 15.77 -6.78
C SER A 658 -23.48 14.40 -7.33
N PRO A 659 -23.97 13.97 -8.51
CA PRO A 659 -23.58 12.69 -9.10
C PRO A 659 -22.10 12.60 -9.51
N TYR A 660 -21.32 13.66 -9.28
CA TYR A 660 -19.88 13.73 -9.56
C TYR A 660 -19.06 13.92 -8.27
N ASN A 661 -19.69 13.88 -7.09
CA ASN A 661 -18.99 14.09 -5.83
C ASN A 661 -18.17 12.86 -5.44
N TYR A 662 -17.03 13.08 -4.77
CA TYR A 662 -16.22 12.01 -4.22
C TYR A 662 -16.49 11.84 -2.73
N ALA A 663 -16.73 10.60 -2.27
CA ALA A 663 -16.75 10.22 -0.86
C ALA A 663 -17.60 11.14 0.06
N PHE A 664 -18.77 11.59 -0.40
CA PHE A 664 -19.66 12.51 0.33
C PHE A 664 -18.99 13.82 0.79
N ASP A 665 -17.97 14.28 0.06
CA ASP A 665 -17.11 15.42 0.41
C ASP A 665 -16.35 15.23 1.74
N ASN A 666 -16.19 13.98 2.18
CA ASN A 666 -15.44 13.62 3.39
C ASN A 666 -14.54 12.40 3.14
N PRO A 667 -13.46 12.59 2.34
CA PRO A 667 -12.55 11.51 1.94
C PRO A 667 -11.64 11.02 3.07
N ILE A 668 -11.73 11.61 4.26
CA ILE A 668 -11.03 11.14 5.47
C ILE A 668 -11.80 10.01 6.16
N ARG A 669 -13.11 9.93 5.93
CA ARG A 669 -14.01 8.96 6.56
C ARG A 669 -14.55 7.93 5.58
N PHE A 670 -14.82 8.34 4.35
CA PHE A 670 -15.43 7.48 3.34
C PHE A 670 -14.45 7.23 2.19
N ILE A 671 -14.59 6.05 1.59
CA ILE A 671 -13.93 5.66 0.35
C ILE A 671 -15.02 5.26 -0.63
N ASP A 672 -14.76 5.37 -1.93
CA ASP A 672 -15.57 4.74 -2.97
C ASP A 672 -14.84 3.46 -3.41
N PRO A 673 -15.35 2.24 -3.11
CA PRO A 673 -14.60 1.01 -3.36
C PRO A 673 -14.49 0.58 -4.81
N ASP A 674 -15.37 0.99 -5.71
CA ASP A 674 -15.43 0.49 -7.10
C ASP A 674 -15.81 1.56 -8.14
N GLY A 675 -15.86 2.82 -7.71
CA GLY A 675 -16.35 3.93 -8.51
C GLY A 675 -17.88 3.96 -8.60
N MET A 676 -18.60 3.16 -7.83
CA MET A 676 -20.05 3.20 -7.68
C MET A 676 -20.33 3.63 -6.23
N ALA A 677 -21.59 3.94 -5.87
CA ALA A 677 -21.90 4.41 -4.51
C ALA A 677 -21.09 3.64 -3.45
N PRO A 678 -20.48 4.33 -2.48
CA PRO A 678 -19.60 3.67 -1.53
C PRO A 678 -20.39 2.60 -0.74
N ASP A 679 -20.02 1.31 -0.89
CA ASP A 679 -20.80 0.17 -0.38
C ASP A 679 -19.96 -0.99 0.20
N ASP A 680 -20.55 -1.83 1.08
CA ASP A 680 -19.85 -2.86 1.86
C ASP A 680 -20.65 -4.19 2.05
N TYR A 681 -19.97 -5.35 2.10
CA TYR A 681 -20.57 -6.70 2.32
C TYR A 681 -20.09 -7.37 3.60
N PHE A 682 -20.97 -7.97 4.43
CA PHE A 682 -20.60 -8.51 5.74
C PHE A 682 -21.25 -9.86 6.11
N ASN A 683 -20.57 -10.66 6.95
CA ASN A 683 -21.14 -11.86 7.58
C ASN A 683 -22.07 -11.50 8.76
N ARG A 684 -22.72 -12.51 9.37
CA ARG A 684 -23.64 -12.33 10.52
C ARG A 684 -23.01 -11.69 11.78
N ASN A 685 -21.68 -11.54 11.81
CA ASN A 685 -20.92 -10.92 12.89
C ASN A 685 -20.36 -9.54 12.49
N GLY A 686 -20.73 -9.00 11.32
CA GLY A 686 -20.29 -7.69 10.84
C GLY A 686 -18.90 -7.67 10.22
N GLN A 687 -18.36 -8.83 9.79
CA GLN A 687 -17.05 -8.90 9.14
C GLN A 687 -17.17 -8.93 7.63
N TYR A 688 -16.32 -8.17 6.94
CA TYR A 688 -16.39 -8.03 5.50
C TYR A 688 -16.07 -9.34 4.78
N LEU A 689 -16.95 -9.80 3.87
CA LEU A 689 -16.82 -11.09 3.18
C LEU A 689 -16.38 -10.97 1.71
N GLY A 690 -16.53 -9.81 1.05
CA GLY A 690 -16.19 -9.59 -0.37
C GLY A 690 -17.36 -9.04 -1.19
N SER A 691 -17.10 -8.49 -2.38
CA SER A 691 -18.11 -7.90 -3.29
C SER A 691 -18.45 -8.76 -4.51
N ASP A 692 -19.67 -8.60 -5.05
CA ASP A 692 -20.18 -9.33 -6.22
C ASP A 692 -20.25 -8.50 -7.53
N GLU A 693 -19.69 -7.29 -7.52
CA GLU A 693 -19.55 -6.39 -8.68
C GLU A 693 -20.87 -6.06 -9.42
N ALA A 694 -22.04 -6.21 -8.78
CA ALA A 694 -23.35 -5.83 -9.34
C ALA A 694 -23.98 -4.63 -8.61
N THR A 695 -24.53 -3.67 -9.36
CA THR A 695 -25.20 -2.48 -8.82
C THR A 695 -26.58 -2.79 -8.22
N SER A 696 -26.65 -2.88 -6.89
CA SER A 696 -27.93 -2.88 -6.15
C SER A 696 -27.77 -2.30 -4.73
N ASP A 697 -28.82 -1.61 -4.22
CA ASP A 697 -28.94 -0.98 -2.89
C ASP A 697 -29.05 -1.97 -1.70
N ILE A 698 -28.56 -3.20 -1.85
CA ILE A 698 -28.94 -4.34 -1.00
C ILE A 698 -27.73 -4.86 -0.21
N VAL A 699 -27.72 -4.63 1.12
CA VAL A 699 -26.79 -5.31 2.04
C VAL A 699 -27.24 -6.77 2.20
N ARG A 700 -26.36 -7.73 1.86
CA ARG A 700 -26.65 -9.16 1.99
C ARG A 700 -25.84 -9.81 3.09
N VAL A 701 -26.56 -10.45 4.01
CA VAL A 701 -25.96 -11.27 5.06
C VAL A 701 -26.21 -12.74 4.73
N VAL A 702 -25.13 -13.45 4.43
CA VAL A 702 -25.15 -14.89 4.07
C VAL A 702 -24.59 -15.72 5.23
N ASP A 703 -25.18 -16.89 5.46
CA ASP A 703 -24.65 -17.91 6.36
C ASP A 703 -23.52 -18.68 5.67
N GLN A 704 -22.41 -18.94 6.37
CA GLN A 704 -21.22 -19.58 5.80
C GLN A 704 -21.56 -20.93 5.12
N LYS A 705 -22.51 -21.69 5.67
CA LYS A 705 -22.95 -22.96 5.07
C LYS A 705 -23.64 -22.78 3.72
N VAL A 706 -24.38 -21.69 3.53
CA VAL A 706 -25.10 -21.37 2.30
C VAL A 706 -24.17 -20.77 1.24
N TRP A 707 -23.17 -19.99 1.66
CA TRP A 707 -22.08 -19.51 0.81
C TRP A 707 -21.34 -20.69 0.18
N ASP A 708 -20.95 -21.66 1.00
CA ASP A 708 -20.14 -22.80 0.56
C ASP A 708 -20.88 -23.81 -0.34
N GLU A 709 -22.21 -23.91 -0.22
CA GLU A 709 -23.02 -24.82 -1.04
C GLU A 709 -23.40 -24.25 -2.42
N ASN A 710 -23.27 -22.93 -2.64
CA ASN A 710 -23.83 -22.25 -3.83
C ASN A 710 -22.86 -21.32 -4.54
N LYS A 711 -21.65 -21.14 -4.02
CA LYS A 711 -20.61 -20.34 -4.67
C LYS A 711 -20.29 -20.90 -6.07
N GLN A 712 -20.33 -20.03 -7.06
CA GLN A 712 -19.71 -20.22 -8.35
C GLN A 712 -18.33 -19.59 -8.32
N VAL A 713 -17.36 -20.33 -8.83
CA VAL A 713 -15.99 -19.88 -8.88
C VAL A 713 -15.72 -19.50 -10.32
N SER A 714 -15.41 -18.22 -10.56
CA SER A 714 -14.97 -17.79 -11.89
C SER A 714 -13.67 -18.51 -12.26
N ASP A 715 -13.31 -18.52 -13.54
CA ASP A 715 -12.06 -19.14 -14.05
C ASP A 715 -10.78 -18.61 -13.38
N LYS A 716 -10.89 -17.56 -12.55
CA LYS A 716 -9.82 -16.89 -11.81
C LYS A 716 -9.89 -17.11 -10.29
N GLY A 717 -10.70 -18.04 -9.80
CA GLY A 717 -10.72 -18.43 -8.38
C GLY A 717 -11.51 -17.48 -7.47
N VAL A 718 -12.20 -16.49 -8.03
CA VAL A 718 -13.10 -15.61 -7.27
C VAL A 718 -14.39 -16.37 -7.01
N GLU A 719 -14.66 -16.64 -5.74
CA GLU A 719 -15.89 -17.25 -5.27
C GLU A 719 -16.98 -16.17 -5.21
N SER A 720 -17.93 -16.24 -6.13
CA SER A 720 -19.14 -15.42 -6.16
C SER A 720 -20.36 -16.32 -5.98
N ILE A 721 -21.52 -15.77 -5.68
CA ILE A 721 -22.78 -16.54 -5.62
C ILE A 721 -23.80 -15.81 -6.48
N ASP A 722 -24.72 -16.53 -7.14
CA ASP A 722 -25.82 -15.91 -7.89
C ASP A 722 -26.50 -14.85 -7.02
N ASN A 723 -26.69 -13.65 -7.58
CA ASN A 723 -27.20 -12.43 -6.94
C ASN A 723 -28.67 -12.53 -6.48
N LYS A 724 -29.16 -13.74 -6.25
CA LYS A 724 -30.50 -14.10 -5.77
C LYS A 724 -30.44 -15.02 -4.53
N LYS A 725 -29.26 -15.35 -4.01
CA LYS A 725 -29.09 -16.21 -2.83
C LYS A 725 -28.37 -15.48 -1.69
N GLY A 726 -29.06 -15.38 -0.54
CA GLY A 726 -28.63 -14.66 0.66
C GLY A 726 -29.80 -13.90 1.29
N VAL A 727 -29.68 -13.52 2.56
CA VAL A 727 -30.72 -12.70 3.21
C VAL A 727 -30.43 -11.23 2.89
N GLU A 728 -31.23 -10.67 1.99
CA GLU A 728 -31.30 -9.23 1.70
C GLU A 728 -31.82 -8.49 2.94
N ILE A 729 -31.02 -7.54 3.46
CA ILE A 729 -31.41 -6.70 4.58
C ILE A 729 -31.42 -5.24 4.14
N SER A 730 -32.49 -4.89 3.43
CA SER A 730 -33.20 -3.58 3.36
C SER A 730 -33.48 -3.21 1.89
N ASN A 731 -34.68 -2.84 1.42
CA ASN A 731 -35.86 -2.35 2.13
C ASN A 731 -37.16 -2.72 1.38
N LYS A 732 -37.58 -3.99 1.41
CA LYS A 732 -38.96 -4.41 1.12
C LYS A 732 -39.48 -5.55 1.99
N ALA A 733 -39.15 -5.57 3.29
CA ALA A 733 -39.89 -6.36 4.28
C ALA A 733 -41.14 -5.60 4.79
N SER A 734 -41.90 -5.03 3.87
CA SER A 734 -43.32 -4.79 4.06
C SER A 734 -44.03 -5.85 3.22
N GLN A 735 -44.44 -6.93 3.90
CA GLN A 735 -45.34 -8.01 3.45
C GLN A 735 -44.67 -9.23 2.81
N ALA A 736 -44.51 -10.31 3.59
CA ALA A 736 -45.00 -11.63 3.22
C ALA A 736 -44.91 -12.59 4.42
N ASN A 737 -45.93 -13.41 4.58
CA ASN A 737 -46.17 -14.30 5.71
C ASN A 737 -45.04 -15.32 5.89
N LEU A 738 -44.76 -15.68 7.15
CA LEU A 738 -44.00 -16.88 7.49
C LEU A 738 -44.59 -18.07 6.74
N THR A 739 -43.76 -18.77 5.98
CA THR A 739 -44.16 -20.08 5.45
C THR A 739 -44.14 -21.09 6.60
N ASP A 740 -45.02 -22.08 6.52
CA ASP A 740 -45.24 -23.08 7.57
C ASP A 740 -43.98 -23.80 8.06
N GLN A 741 -42.96 -23.89 7.20
CA GLN A 741 -41.67 -24.52 7.48
C GLN A 741 -40.73 -23.63 8.31
N ALA A 742 -40.75 -22.31 8.10
CA ALA A 742 -39.89 -21.37 8.82
C ALA A 742 -40.28 -21.25 10.29
N SER A 743 -41.58 -21.29 10.58
CA SER A 743 -42.11 -21.26 11.94
C SER A 743 -41.81 -22.55 12.72
N LEU A 744 -41.82 -23.71 12.05
CA LEU A 744 -41.47 -25.00 12.65
C LEU A 744 -39.96 -25.09 12.94
N ALA A 745 -39.12 -24.52 12.08
CA ALA A 745 -37.66 -24.48 12.26
C ALA A 745 -37.23 -23.54 13.41
N ILE A 746 -37.90 -22.40 13.58
CA ILE A 746 -37.66 -21.50 14.72
C ILE A 746 -38.05 -22.19 16.04
N TYR A 747 -39.09 -23.03 16.03
CA TYR A 747 -39.47 -23.85 17.18
C TYR A 747 -38.42 -24.92 17.51
N GLU A 748 -37.98 -25.75 16.55
CA GLU A 748 -36.96 -26.78 16.81
C GLU A 748 -35.63 -26.19 17.35
N HIS A 749 -35.30 -24.97 16.96
CA HIS A 749 -34.07 -24.30 17.41
C HIS A 749 -34.17 -23.69 18.82
N TYR A 750 -35.37 -23.35 19.30
CA TYR A 750 -35.58 -22.65 20.58
C TYR A 750 -36.50 -23.36 21.57
N ASN A 751 -37.07 -24.51 21.22
CA ASN A 751 -37.93 -25.31 22.09
C ASN A 751 -37.09 -26.02 23.16
N PRO A 752 -37.23 -25.66 24.44
CA PRO A 752 -36.48 -26.32 25.52
C PRO A 752 -37.13 -27.66 25.95
N THR A 753 -38.22 -28.09 25.31
CA THR A 753 -38.99 -29.29 25.71
C THR A 753 -38.86 -30.43 24.68
N ASP A 754 -38.90 -31.69 25.16
CA ASP A 754 -38.76 -32.88 24.32
C ASP A 754 -40.03 -33.22 23.47
N LEU A 755 -40.99 -32.30 23.37
CA LEU A 755 -42.29 -32.52 22.72
C LEU A 755 -42.23 -32.25 21.21
N LYS A 756 -42.80 -33.15 20.41
CA LYS A 756 -43.00 -32.96 18.96
C LYS A 756 -44.32 -32.22 18.72
N LEU A 757 -44.24 -31.01 18.18
CA LEU A 757 -45.41 -30.26 17.71
C LEU A 757 -45.68 -30.52 16.22
N THR A 758 -46.95 -30.57 15.87
CA THR A 758 -47.49 -30.63 14.52
C THR A 758 -48.44 -29.45 14.30
N LYS A 759 -48.44 -28.88 13.09
CA LYS A 759 -49.28 -27.74 12.73
C LYS A 759 -50.76 -28.17 12.77
N GLY A 760 -51.60 -27.38 13.44
CA GLY A 760 -53.06 -27.45 13.33
C GLY A 760 -53.59 -26.49 12.26
N ASP A 761 -54.75 -26.78 11.67
CA ASP A 761 -55.45 -25.85 10.80
C ASP A 761 -56.29 -24.90 11.65
N SER A 762 -56.08 -23.59 11.50
CA SER A 762 -56.94 -22.58 12.11
C SER A 762 -57.65 -21.74 11.05
N ASP A 763 -58.98 -21.71 11.12
CA ASP A 763 -59.83 -20.92 10.22
C ASP A 763 -59.71 -19.39 10.46
N LYS A 764 -58.85 -18.97 11.40
CA LYS A 764 -58.79 -17.58 11.91
C LYS A 764 -57.48 -16.85 11.60
N GLY A 765 -56.61 -17.40 10.76
CA GLY A 765 -55.44 -16.69 10.24
C GLY A 765 -54.27 -16.52 11.22
N GLY A 766 -54.24 -17.32 12.29
CA GLY A 766 -53.08 -17.49 13.18
C GLY A 766 -52.47 -18.89 13.06
N MET A 767 -51.22 -19.08 13.50
CA MET A 767 -50.60 -20.40 13.54
C MET A 767 -51.01 -21.15 14.82
N THR A 768 -51.51 -22.38 14.68
CA THR A 768 -51.82 -23.26 15.82
C THR A 768 -50.85 -24.44 15.85
N PHE A 769 -50.40 -24.83 17.04
CA PHE A 769 -49.56 -26.00 17.25
C PHE A 769 -50.26 -27.01 18.17
N GLN A 770 -50.14 -28.30 17.87
CA GLN A 770 -50.61 -29.40 18.72
C GLN A 770 -49.43 -30.33 19.00
N TYR A 771 -49.28 -30.85 20.23
CA TYR A 771 -48.25 -31.86 20.51
C TYR A 771 -48.81 -33.26 20.34
N GLN A 772 -47.98 -34.16 19.83
CA GLN A 772 -48.32 -35.57 19.64
C GLN A 772 -47.77 -36.41 20.79
N ARG A 773 -48.64 -37.09 21.51
CA ARG A 773 -48.27 -37.97 22.62
C ARG A 773 -47.67 -39.27 22.09
N ALA A 774 -46.85 -39.94 22.91
CA ALA A 774 -46.18 -41.19 22.52
C ALA A 774 -47.14 -42.35 22.17
N ASN A 775 -48.42 -42.27 22.59
CA ASN A 775 -49.49 -43.20 22.24
C ASN A 775 -50.23 -42.85 20.93
N GLY A 776 -49.87 -41.75 20.26
CA GLY A 776 -50.44 -41.30 18.99
C GLY A 776 -51.56 -40.26 19.07
N GLU A 777 -52.01 -39.86 20.26
CA GLU A 777 -53.06 -38.85 20.43
C GLU A 777 -52.51 -37.41 20.40
N THR A 778 -53.20 -36.47 19.75
CA THR A 778 -52.86 -35.04 19.69
C THR A 778 -53.54 -34.20 20.78
N SER A 779 -52.86 -33.16 21.27
CA SER A 779 -53.36 -32.27 22.33
C SER A 779 -54.38 -31.21 21.86
N GLU A 780 -55.00 -30.51 22.82
CA GLU A 780 -55.72 -29.26 22.54
C GLU A 780 -54.81 -28.21 21.89
N GLU A 781 -55.40 -27.37 21.02
CA GLU A 781 -54.69 -26.41 20.16
C GLU A 781 -54.03 -25.26 20.94
N ILE A 782 -52.73 -25.06 20.71
CA ILE A 782 -52.02 -23.86 21.14
C ILE A 782 -52.14 -22.83 20.02
N ALA A 783 -53.00 -21.83 20.19
CA ALA A 783 -53.20 -20.77 19.21
C ALA A 783 -52.21 -19.62 19.42
N VAL A 784 -51.25 -19.48 18.50
CA VAL A 784 -50.40 -18.30 18.40
C VAL A 784 -51.09 -17.29 17.49
N ASN A 785 -51.96 -16.46 18.09
CA ASN A 785 -52.61 -15.38 17.37
C ASN A 785 -51.69 -14.16 17.31
N ILE A 786 -50.89 -14.06 16.24
CA ILE A 786 -50.13 -12.85 15.91
C ILE A 786 -51.12 -11.89 15.23
N ASP A 787 -51.89 -11.16 16.05
CA ASP A 787 -52.95 -10.28 15.57
C ASP A 787 -52.45 -9.30 14.49
N ALA A 788 -53.12 -9.36 13.34
CA ALA A 788 -53.08 -8.40 12.24
C ALA A 788 -51.69 -8.04 11.68
N ASN A 789 -51.36 -8.68 10.57
CA ASN A 789 -50.38 -8.26 9.55
C ASN A 789 -50.61 -6.81 9.06
N LYS A 790 -50.29 -5.82 9.89
CA LYS A 790 -50.08 -4.44 9.49
C LYS A 790 -48.80 -3.93 10.14
N ARG A 791 -47.73 -3.97 9.34
CA ARG A 791 -46.52 -3.13 9.45
C ARG A 791 -45.71 -3.24 10.75
N THR A 792 -45.28 -4.44 11.14
CA THR A 792 -44.04 -4.61 11.94
C THR A 792 -43.32 -5.90 11.55
N GLU A 793 -41.99 -5.81 11.48
CA GLU A 793 -41.05 -6.85 11.04
C GLU A 793 -40.88 -7.95 12.10
N ILE A 794 -40.62 -9.20 11.68
CA ILE A 794 -40.53 -10.38 12.58
C ILE A 794 -39.17 -10.46 13.31
N SER A 795 -38.12 -9.76 12.84
CA SER A 795 -36.83 -9.70 13.54
C SER A 795 -36.93 -9.07 14.94
N ASP A 796 -37.96 -8.26 15.18
CA ASP A 796 -38.25 -7.63 16.48
C ASP A 796 -38.97 -8.58 17.48
N HIS A 797 -39.44 -9.76 17.04
CA HIS A 797 -40.31 -10.63 17.85
C HIS A 797 -39.60 -11.89 18.36
N SER A 798 -38.30 -12.06 18.10
CA SER A 798 -37.53 -13.21 18.61
C SER A 798 -37.57 -13.30 20.14
N ASN A 799 -37.52 -12.16 20.83
CA ASN A 799 -37.73 -12.08 22.28
C ASN A 799 -39.20 -12.34 22.67
N GLU A 800 -40.18 -11.98 21.84
CA GLU A 800 -41.62 -12.22 22.11
C GLU A 800 -41.95 -13.71 22.00
N ILE A 801 -41.39 -14.36 20.99
CA ILE A 801 -41.51 -15.80 20.76
C ILE A 801 -40.80 -16.59 21.87
N ARG A 802 -39.55 -16.23 22.22
CA ARG A 802 -38.85 -16.84 23.37
C ARG A 802 -39.59 -16.61 24.69
N SER A 803 -40.16 -15.42 24.88
CA SER A 803 -41.00 -15.12 26.04
C SER A 803 -42.24 -16.01 26.07
N LEU A 804 -42.97 -16.17 24.97
CA LEU A 804 -44.12 -17.10 24.89
C LEU A 804 -43.70 -18.55 25.16
N PHE A 805 -42.55 -18.99 24.65
CA PHE A 805 -42.09 -20.35 24.94
C PHE A 805 -41.72 -20.56 26.41
N SER A 806 -41.20 -19.54 27.10
CA SER A 806 -40.99 -19.63 28.55
C SER A 806 -42.29 -19.80 29.35
N HIS A 807 -43.42 -19.30 28.82
CA HIS A 807 -44.76 -19.55 29.38
C HIS A 807 -45.12 -21.03 29.27
N GLU A 808 -45.00 -21.59 28.06
CA GLU A 808 -45.35 -22.98 27.77
C GLU A 808 -44.41 -24.00 28.43
N GLU A 809 -43.12 -23.66 28.54
CA GLU A 809 -42.14 -24.46 29.28
C GLU A 809 -42.57 -24.65 30.74
N ARG A 810 -43.17 -23.63 31.37
CA ARG A 810 -43.69 -23.75 32.74
C ARG A 810 -44.81 -24.78 32.85
N HIS A 811 -45.73 -24.78 31.89
CA HIS A 811 -46.83 -25.76 31.85
C HIS A 811 -46.28 -27.19 31.70
N TYR A 812 -45.26 -27.36 30.85
CA TYR A 812 -44.58 -28.63 30.68
C TYR A 812 -43.86 -29.09 31.95
N ASP A 813 -43.12 -28.21 32.62
CA ASP A 813 -42.44 -28.52 33.88
C ASP A 813 -43.42 -28.89 34.99
N ASP A 814 -44.54 -28.16 35.11
CA ASP A 814 -45.60 -28.46 36.07
C ASP A 814 -46.25 -29.82 35.77
N TYR A 815 -46.45 -30.16 34.50
CA TYR A 815 -46.92 -31.48 34.08
C TYR A 815 -45.92 -32.59 34.43
N LYS A 816 -44.64 -32.40 34.10
CA LYS A 816 -43.58 -33.38 34.34
C LYS A 816 -43.36 -33.64 35.83
N ALA A 817 -43.47 -32.61 36.67
CA ALA A 817 -43.29 -32.71 38.11
C ALA A 817 -44.50 -33.32 38.83
N ALA A 818 -45.72 -33.04 38.39
CA ALA A 818 -46.95 -33.52 39.04
C ALA A 818 -47.43 -34.88 38.52
N GLY A 819 -47.09 -35.24 37.28
CA GLY A 819 -47.69 -36.37 36.58
C GLY A 819 -49.09 -36.05 36.02
N ILE A 820 -49.55 -36.87 35.08
CA ILE A 820 -50.71 -36.57 34.22
C ILE A 820 -52.02 -36.32 35.00
N ASP A 821 -52.37 -37.21 35.92
CA ASP A 821 -53.66 -37.15 36.62
C ASP A 821 -53.72 -35.94 37.57
N ALA A 822 -52.62 -35.68 38.28
CA ALA A 822 -52.52 -34.55 39.19
C ALA A 822 -52.50 -33.21 38.44
N TYR A 823 -51.75 -33.12 37.33
CA TYR A 823 -51.73 -31.91 36.51
C TYR A 823 -53.10 -31.61 35.92
N HIS A 824 -53.83 -32.60 35.39
CA HIS A 824 -55.17 -32.38 34.86
C HIS A 824 -56.20 -32.02 35.92
N SER A 825 -55.99 -32.39 37.19
CA SER A 825 -56.85 -31.98 38.30
C SER A 825 -56.66 -30.51 38.75
N LEU A 826 -55.55 -29.86 38.37
CA LEU A 826 -55.30 -28.44 38.68
C LEU A 826 -56.23 -27.53 37.86
N SER A 827 -56.70 -26.44 38.48
CA SER A 827 -57.55 -25.46 37.80
C SER A 827 -56.78 -24.75 36.68
N LYS A 828 -57.48 -24.39 35.61
CA LYS A 828 -56.90 -23.69 34.46
C LYS A 828 -56.23 -22.37 34.89
N ASP A 829 -56.89 -21.60 35.75
CA ASP A 829 -56.35 -20.34 36.27
C ASP A 829 -55.04 -20.55 37.04
N PHE A 830 -54.95 -21.61 37.84
CA PHE A 830 -53.73 -21.89 38.59
C PHE A 830 -52.55 -22.22 37.67
N LYS A 831 -52.80 -22.91 36.55
CA LYS A 831 -51.77 -23.21 35.54
C LYS A 831 -51.33 -21.94 34.83
N GLU A 832 -52.27 -21.16 34.29
CA GLU A 832 -51.95 -19.94 33.55
C GLU A 832 -51.28 -18.89 34.43
N GLN A 833 -51.63 -18.80 35.71
CA GLN A 833 -50.96 -17.92 36.66
C GLN A 833 -49.45 -18.19 36.73
N ARG A 834 -49.07 -19.46 36.81
CA ARG A 834 -47.66 -19.86 36.89
C ARG A 834 -46.94 -19.62 35.57
N GLY A 835 -47.60 -19.89 34.44
CA GLY A 835 -47.10 -19.59 33.10
C GLY A 835 -46.75 -18.11 32.95
N TYR A 836 -47.70 -17.21 33.23
CA TYR A 836 -47.50 -15.77 33.05
C TYR A 836 -46.43 -15.22 34.00
N ILE A 837 -46.31 -15.74 35.22
CA ILE A 837 -45.23 -15.37 36.15
C ILE A 837 -43.87 -15.73 35.55
N LYS A 838 -43.71 -16.96 35.04
CA LYS A 838 -42.46 -17.41 34.39
C LYS A 838 -42.15 -16.53 33.18
N GLN A 839 -43.15 -16.29 32.33
CA GLN A 839 -43.03 -15.46 31.14
C GLN A 839 -42.56 -14.04 31.45
N MET A 840 -43.16 -13.37 32.43
CA MET A 840 -42.80 -11.99 32.79
C MET A 840 -41.47 -11.89 33.54
N SER A 841 -41.03 -13.00 34.17
CA SER A 841 -39.75 -13.07 34.87
C SER A 841 -38.55 -13.36 33.95
N ASP A 842 -38.80 -13.75 32.70
CA ASP A 842 -37.74 -14.08 31.75
C ASP A 842 -36.98 -12.83 31.27
N SER A 843 -35.66 -12.95 31.12
CA SER A 843 -34.79 -11.83 30.71
C SER A 843 -35.08 -11.27 29.32
N THR A 844 -35.78 -12.04 28.47
CA THR A 844 -36.20 -11.63 27.14
C THR A 844 -37.48 -10.79 27.18
N PHE A 845 -38.34 -10.92 28.20
CA PHE A 845 -39.61 -10.18 28.29
C PHE A 845 -39.41 -8.67 28.32
N LEU A 846 -38.39 -8.16 29.00
CA LEU A 846 -38.10 -6.71 29.02
C LEU A 846 -37.56 -6.19 27.68
N LYS A 847 -37.11 -7.08 26.80
CA LYS A 847 -36.57 -6.78 25.47
C LYS A 847 -37.63 -6.95 24.36
N THR A 848 -38.88 -7.28 24.72
CA THR A 848 -40.02 -7.32 23.77
C THR A 848 -40.64 -5.96 23.58
N ARG A 849 -41.51 -5.80 22.57
CA ARG A 849 -42.18 -4.52 22.34
C ARG A 849 -43.17 -4.19 23.44
N SER A 850 -43.35 -2.89 23.67
CA SER A 850 -44.26 -2.38 24.70
C SER A 850 -45.73 -2.79 24.49
N SER A 851 -46.17 -3.00 23.24
CA SER A 851 -47.52 -3.51 22.93
C SER A 851 -47.70 -4.97 23.36
N PHE A 852 -46.70 -5.82 23.11
CA PHE A 852 -46.70 -7.22 23.54
C PHE A 852 -46.68 -7.33 25.07
N GLN A 853 -45.80 -6.57 25.74
CA GLN A 853 -45.76 -6.50 27.21
C GLN A 853 -47.11 -6.10 27.79
N LYS A 854 -47.77 -5.10 27.21
CA LYS A 854 -49.11 -4.65 27.64
C LYS A 854 -50.17 -5.74 27.47
N SER A 855 -50.11 -6.54 26.40
CA SER A 855 -51.02 -7.65 26.17
C SER A 855 -50.83 -8.76 27.21
N ILE A 856 -49.59 -9.17 27.48
CA ILE A 856 -49.29 -10.17 28.49
C ILE A 856 -49.66 -9.69 29.89
N ILE A 857 -49.37 -8.43 30.23
CA ILE A 857 -49.78 -7.82 31.50
C ILE A 857 -51.31 -7.82 31.64
N LYS A 858 -52.05 -7.55 30.56
CA LYS A 858 -53.52 -7.61 30.57
C LYS A 858 -54.04 -9.03 30.85
N SER A 859 -53.51 -10.05 30.17
CA SER A 859 -53.88 -11.44 30.43
C SER A 859 -53.48 -11.90 31.83
N ALA A 860 -52.34 -11.45 32.34
CA ALA A 860 -51.92 -11.68 33.73
C ALA A 860 -52.88 -11.04 34.76
N ILE A 861 -53.47 -9.88 34.45
CA ILE A 861 -54.52 -9.26 35.28
C ILE A 861 -55.81 -10.11 35.24
N GLU A 862 -56.22 -10.58 34.05
CA GLU A 862 -57.43 -11.41 33.88
C GLU A 862 -57.35 -12.73 34.66
N HIS A 863 -56.15 -13.31 34.77
CA HIS A 863 -55.90 -14.50 35.58
C HIS A 863 -55.49 -14.20 37.04
N ASN A 864 -55.66 -12.96 37.53
CA ASN A 864 -55.33 -12.55 38.92
C ASN A 864 -53.86 -12.70 39.33
N VAL A 865 -52.91 -12.74 38.40
CA VAL A 865 -51.45 -12.70 38.68
C VAL A 865 -51.02 -11.30 39.11
N ILE A 866 -51.53 -10.29 38.41
CA ILE A 866 -51.28 -8.88 38.70
C ILE A 866 -52.59 -8.29 39.21
N LEU A 867 -52.60 -7.80 40.45
CA LEU A 867 -53.75 -7.06 40.96
C LEU A 867 -53.72 -5.65 40.35
N PRO A 868 -54.75 -5.22 39.61
CA PRO A 868 -54.78 -3.86 39.08
C PRO A 868 -54.86 -2.89 40.26
N LEU A 869 -54.00 -1.87 40.25
CA LEU A 869 -54.13 -0.74 41.17
C LEU A 869 -55.50 -0.12 40.92
N LYS A 870 -56.46 -0.33 41.84
CA LYS A 870 -57.74 0.35 41.81
C LYS A 870 -57.48 1.85 41.73
N THR A 871 -57.89 2.48 40.63
CA THR A 871 -58.05 3.93 40.60
C THR A 871 -58.98 4.33 41.74
N ARG A 872 -58.52 5.27 42.58
CA ARG A 872 -59.35 5.95 43.58
C ARG A 872 -60.56 6.59 42.90
N SER A 873 -61.68 5.88 42.86
CA SER A 873 -63.01 6.47 42.69
C SER A 873 -64.06 5.55 43.32
N ALA A 874 -63.90 5.29 44.61
CA ALA A 874 -64.94 4.88 45.56
C ALA A 874 -64.27 4.65 46.93
N LEU A 875 -63.86 5.76 47.57
CA LEU A 875 -63.80 5.96 49.03
C LEU A 875 -63.70 7.47 49.28
#